data_AF-A0A0Q6U9C1-F1
#
_entry.id   AF-A0A0Q6U9C1-F1
#
_cell.length_a   1.000
_cell.length_b   1.000
_cell.length_c   1.000
_cell.angle_alpha   90.00
_cell.angle_beta   90.00
_cell.angle_gamma   90.00
#
_symmetry.space_group_name_H-M   'P 1'
#
loop_
_entity.id
_entity.type
_entity.pdbx_description
1 polymer ?
#
loop_
_entity_poly.entity_id
_entity_poly.type
_entity_poly.pdbx_seq_one_letter_code
_entity_poly.pdbx_strand_id
1 'polypeptide(L)'
;MFTLMTGRCRTLNRSAIVVLTASVSMAVAAASAAQNSAVGELTVTGMTANARSRPLGIAADDISFGWTLAAAARSARQQAYQVRVGTQPGSGKTWDSGRVASDRQVDVTPPAALKLQPATRYHWQVRAWDRHGRAGAWSTPTWFETGLLSAADWQGAQWIAAPFDAVDQPRPLLRGTLELDKPLGQVRQARLYATARGVYQLWLNGQPVGDQALAPGWTDYAKRVQVQTFDVTAQLRSGANVIGAALADGWFRGKVGIGWQGVYGQQLALKAKLRVTYADGSTQDFGTDGAWRSLPGPWLQADLQDGEKYDARRLPSGWAEPGFDDGAWQAVLPQADSSARLVPQPDEPVRATEVRPAQARLPAPAGTFIYDLGQNLVGVARVKLSGRAGQTVRLRHAEEIHRRGERQGQLYTENLRSAAATDTYTFARDGTVTYQPRFTQHGFRYIEITGVDTAPALVDVQAVVLGSDLPDAGDLRLSNPMLDQLVRNIRWGQRGNFLSIPTDTPARDERLGWTGDINVFAPTASRLQDTRAFLSKWMDDLADAQLGDGNIPAIVPYPGKDFKETGVGWADAYITVPYAVWRATGDTAILRRHWVAMRRFHDFLRNGAMADGNLLEEGRISFFSGDWLSLEGVDRMREHPTIATAYFAEDTRMMAEMATALGEAGQAREWQALAARIRAAFVQAYQKADGRIEPGTQTVYAMALGMGLLPAGVQRDATAARFVEKLAADKHHLKTGFLGTPWLLPALSSIGRDDLAMRLLLNDDYPSWGYEIRMGATTIWERWNSINADGSFGPVDMNSFNHYANGAVGDWMFARLGGLQALEAGYKRSRIAALLSHPAVDHASASQRTPFGLLASDWRRGDDGLHLSVDVPVGTEAEIVLPTSDPKLVREGRHDASRAPGVSRARWQDGVLTLLAGSGHYEFHVPAQAAPPR
;
A
#
# COMPACT_ATOMS: atom_id res chain seq x y z
N MET A 1 51.96 -10.75 -51.05
CA MET A 1 53.30 -10.69 -51.67
C MET A 1 53.49 -9.26 -52.15
N PHE A 2 54.56 -8.57 -51.72
CA PHE A 2 54.91 -7.15 -51.99
C PHE A 2 53.85 -6.08 -51.60
N THR A 3 54.05 -5.22 -50.59
CA THR A 3 55.12 -4.19 -50.40
C THR A 3 54.86 -2.98 -51.30
N LEU A 4 54.89 -1.71 -50.89
CA LEU A 4 54.94 -0.94 -49.62
C LEU A 4 55.30 0.51 -50.08
N MET A 5 55.32 1.47 -49.16
CA MET A 5 56.11 2.72 -49.25
C MET A 5 55.69 3.81 -50.26
N THR A 6 55.99 5.10 -50.05
CA THR A 6 55.93 6.01 -48.87
C THR A 6 56.55 7.34 -49.28
N GLY A 7 56.09 8.44 -48.69
CA GLY A 7 56.92 9.61 -48.42
C GLY A 7 56.35 10.94 -48.91
N ARG A 8 56.62 12.09 -48.29
CA ARG A 8 57.13 12.48 -46.95
C ARG A 8 57.34 14.01 -47.01
N CYS A 9 57.34 14.67 -45.84
CA CYS A 9 57.70 16.08 -45.58
C CYS A 9 56.55 17.11 -45.77
N ARG A 10 56.14 17.89 -44.74
CA ARG A 10 56.88 18.90 -43.91
C ARG A 10 57.31 20.10 -44.78
N THR A 11 57.13 21.40 -44.47
CA THR A 11 56.55 22.21 -43.36
C THR A 11 56.47 23.69 -43.87
N LEU A 12 55.87 24.74 -43.29
CA LEU A 12 55.27 25.06 -41.97
C LEU A 12 54.30 26.29 -42.11
N ASN A 13 53.69 26.73 -40.99
CA ASN A 13 53.11 28.05 -40.59
C ASN A 13 53.42 29.32 -41.45
N ARG A 14 52.57 30.39 -41.48
CA ARG A 14 51.60 30.91 -40.48
C ARG A 14 50.64 32.01 -41.05
N SER A 15 49.56 32.31 -40.31
CA SER A 15 48.85 33.62 -40.18
C SER A 15 47.51 33.95 -40.93
N ALA A 16 46.53 34.35 -40.11
CA ALA A 16 45.52 35.43 -40.31
C ALA A 16 44.28 35.26 -41.26
N ILE A 17 43.23 34.64 -40.69
CA ILE A 17 41.77 34.91 -40.71
C ILE A 17 41.14 36.01 -41.62
N VAL A 18 39.93 35.68 -42.13
CA VAL A 18 38.78 36.50 -42.62
C VAL A 18 38.73 36.83 -44.13
N VAL A 19 37.79 36.19 -44.85
CA VAL A 19 36.54 36.80 -45.41
C VAL A 19 35.60 35.69 -45.94
N LEU A 20 34.29 35.97 -45.85
CA LEU A 20 33.12 35.18 -46.21
C LEU A 20 33.20 34.40 -47.55
N THR A 21 32.75 33.12 -47.56
CA THR A 21 31.60 32.61 -48.36
C THR A 21 31.36 31.11 -48.10
N ALA A 22 30.56 30.74 -47.09
CA ALA A 22 30.16 29.34 -46.86
C ALA A 22 28.84 29.18 -46.06
N SER A 23 27.91 30.14 -46.16
CA SER A 23 26.80 30.28 -45.19
C SER A 23 25.40 29.88 -45.70
N VAL A 24 25.26 29.37 -46.92
CA VAL A 24 23.93 29.19 -47.57
C VAL A 24 23.60 27.72 -47.90
N SER A 25 24.58 26.84 -48.06
CA SER A 25 24.34 25.47 -48.57
C SER A 25 24.16 24.38 -47.51
N MET A 26 24.45 24.64 -46.22
CA MET A 26 24.16 23.67 -45.13
C MET A 26 22.83 23.94 -44.41
N ALA A 27 22.26 25.14 -44.52
CA ALA A 27 20.98 25.48 -43.88
C ALA A 27 19.78 24.74 -44.51
N VAL A 28 19.82 24.49 -45.82
CA VAL A 28 18.71 23.84 -46.55
C VAL A 28 18.64 22.34 -46.29
N ALA A 29 19.79 21.66 -46.13
CA ALA A 29 19.84 20.23 -45.81
C ALA A 29 19.43 19.91 -44.35
N ALA A 30 19.70 20.82 -43.41
CA ALA A 30 19.22 20.72 -42.03
C ALA A 30 17.71 21.03 -41.92
N ALA A 31 17.20 21.99 -42.69
CA ALA A 31 15.78 22.33 -42.73
C ALA A 31 14.92 21.21 -43.36
N SER A 32 15.42 20.47 -44.36
CA SER A 32 14.70 19.34 -44.96
C SER A 32 14.68 18.07 -44.10
N ALA A 33 15.59 17.92 -43.12
CA ALA A 33 15.58 16.81 -42.19
C ALA A 33 14.56 16.98 -41.03
N ALA A 34 14.12 18.22 -40.78
CA ALA A 34 13.13 18.54 -39.75
C ALA A 34 11.66 18.37 -40.20
N GLN A 35 11.42 18.01 -41.47
CA GLN A 35 10.09 17.83 -42.05
C GLN A 35 9.86 16.42 -42.59
N ASN A 36 10.05 15.36 -41.77
CA ASN A 36 9.31 14.09 -41.95
C ASN A 36 9.41 13.06 -40.79
N SER A 37 9.20 13.48 -39.54
CA SER A 37 8.69 12.54 -38.53
C SER A 37 7.15 12.55 -38.58
N ALA A 38 6.55 11.64 -39.36
CA ALA A 38 5.10 11.45 -39.39
C ALA A 38 4.51 10.95 -38.06
N VAL A 39 5.39 10.51 -37.14
CA VAL A 39 5.08 10.10 -35.77
C VAL A 39 5.14 11.31 -34.83
N GLY A 40 4.15 11.43 -33.94
CA GLY A 40 4.07 12.47 -32.91
C GLY A 40 5.07 12.28 -31.76
N GLU A 41 5.25 13.32 -30.95
CA GLU A 41 6.32 13.39 -29.93
C GLU A 41 6.09 12.52 -28.68
N LEU A 42 4.92 11.89 -28.54
CA LEU A 42 4.52 11.09 -27.37
C LEU A 42 4.90 9.62 -27.53
N THR A 43 5.61 9.09 -26.53
CA THR A 43 5.92 7.66 -26.39
C THR A 43 5.26 7.10 -25.14
N VAL A 44 4.61 5.95 -25.24
CA VAL A 44 4.03 5.22 -24.09
C VAL A 44 5.13 4.47 -23.36
N THR A 45 5.27 4.70 -22.05
CA THR A 45 6.40 4.18 -21.24
C THR A 45 6.01 3.21 -20.14
N GLY A 46 4.74 3.24 -19.72
CA GLY A 46 4.18 2.37 -18.69
C GLY A 46 2.73 2.07 -19.02
N MET A 47 2.27 0.86 -18.70
CA MET A 47 0.93 0.37 -19.04
C MET A 47 0.43 -0.55 -17.93
N THR A 48 -0.79 -0.29 -17.44
CA THR A 48 -1.43 -1.08 -16.39
C THR A 48 -2.84 -1.48 -16.77
N ALA A 49 -3.26 -2.65 -16.31
CA ALA A 49 -4.66 -3.08 -16.28
C ALA A 49 -5.03 -3.28 -14.81
N ASN A 50 -6.13 -2.69 -14.33
CA ASN A 50 -6.52 -2.70 -12.92
C ASN A 50 -5.36 -2.29 -11.98
N ALA A 51 -4.76 -1.13 -12.27
CA ALA A 51 -3.55 -0.59 -11.63
C ALA A 51 -2.27 -1.45 -11.74
N ARG A 52 -2.34 -2.71 -12.16
CA ARG A 52 -1.24 -3.69 -12.12
C ARG A 52 -0.57 -3.91 -13.48
N SER A 53 0.70 -4.29 -13.46
CA SER A 53 1.44 -4.70 -14.66
C SER A 53 1.21 -6.20 -14.94
N ARG A 54 0.70 -6.52 -16.14
CA ARG A 54 0.43 -7.89 -16.60
C ARG A 54 -0.29 -8.79 -15.58
N PRO A 55 -1.42 -8.35 -15.01
CA PRO A 55 -2.10 -9.12 -14.00
C PRO A 55 -2.65 -10.43 -14.58
N LEU A 56 -2.49 -11.51 -13.81
CA LEU A 56 -2.83 -12.87 -14.17
C LEU A 56 -3.97 -13.38 -13.28
N GLY A 57 -5.05 -13.84 -13.89
CA GLY A 57 -6.19 -14.39 -13.17
C GLY A 57 -7.06 -13.32 -12.52
N ILE A 58 -7.46 -12.30 -13.27
CA ILE A 58 -8.33 -11.22 -12.76
C ILE A 58 -9.80 -11.38 -13.14
N ALA A 59 -10.66 -10.61 -12.48
CA ALA A 59 -12.07 -10.44 -12.87
C ALA A 59 -12.20 -9.80 -14.27
N ALA A 60 -13.40 -9.86 -14.85
CA ALA A 60 -13.66 -9.51 -16.25
C ALA A 60 -14.58 -8.28 -16.43
N ASP A 61 -15.21 -7.83 -15.36
CA ASP A 61 -16.29 -6.84 -15.32
C ASP A 61 -15.82 -5.42 -14.98
N ASP A 62 -14.64 -5.27 -14.37
CA ASP A 62 -14.08 -4.00 -13.90
C ASP A 62 -12.71 -3.68 -14.53
N ILE A 63 -12.47 -4.08 -15.78
CA ILE A 63 -11.17 -3.82 -16.45
C ILE A 63 -10.97 -2.31 -16.67
N SER A 64 -9.91 -1.75 -16.08
CA SER A 64 -9.50 -0.36 -16.30
C SER A 64 -8.07 -0.30 -16.84
N PHE A 65 -7.83 0.52 -17.87
CA PHE A 65 -6.51 0.73 -18.46
C PHE A 65 -5.90 2.05 -17.99
N GLY A 66 -4.59 2.05 -17.75
CA GLY A 66 -3.80 3.25 -17.47
C GLY A 66 -2.46 3.24 -18.20
N TRP A 67 -1.93 4.42 -18.52
CA TRP A 67 -0.61 4.55 -19.17
C TRP A 67 0.12 5.85 -18.87
N THR A 68 1.44 5.74 -18.70
CA THR A 68 2.35 6.89 -18.60
C THR A 68 2.92 7.25 -19.97
N LEU A 69 3.23 8.53 -20.16
CA LEU A 69 3.78 9.06 -21.40
C LEU A 69 5.14 9.72 -21.14
N ALA A 70 6.01 9.69 -22.14
CA ALA A 70 7.24 10.46 -22.19
C ALA A 70 7.32 11.27 -23.49
N ALA A 71 7.99 12.42 -23.43
CA ALA A 71 8.30 13.28 -24.56
C ALA A 71 9.60 14.04 -24.27
N ALA A 72 10.35 14.39 -25.32
CA ALA A 72 11.54 15.24 -25.18
C ALA A 72 11.19 16.73 -25.02
N ALA A 73 10.00 17.15 -25.47
CA ALA A 73 9.52 18.52 -25.36
C ALA A 73 8.82 18.77 -24.02
N ARG A 74 9.14 19.92 -23.39
CA ARG A 74 8.36 20.43 -22.25
C ARG A 74 6.92 20.74 -22.67
N SER A 75 6.01 20.71 -21.70
CA SER A 75 4.56 20.91 -21.86
C SER A 75 3.93 20.01 -22.95
N ALA A 76 4.44 18.79 -23.09
CA ALA A 76 3.81 17.73 -23.87
C ALA A 76 2.53 17.27 -23.16
N ARG A 77 1.48 17.03 -23.96
CA ARG A 77 0.16 16.56 -23.49
C ARG A 77 -0.53 15.71 -24.54
N GLN A 78 -1.33 14.76 -24.09
CA GLN A 78 -2.23 13.97 -24.93
C GLN A 78 -3.46 14.83 -25.33
N GLN A 79 -3.90 14.72 -26.58
CA GLN A 79 -5.21 15.23 -27.05
C GLN A 79 -6.21 14.11 -27.40
N ALA A 80 -5.70 12.93 -27.76
CA ALA A 80 -6.50 11.76 -28.07
C ALA A 80 -5.72 10.49 -27.78
N TYR A 81 -6.41 9.37 -27.63
CA TYR A 81 -5.81 8.04 -27.53
C TYR A 81 -6.55 7.03 -28.42
N GLN A 82 -5.94 5.85 -28.59
CA GLN A 82 -6.59 4.68 -29.15
C GLN A 82 -6.05 3.44 -28.46
N VAL A 83 -6.94 2.63 -27.88
CA VAL A 83 -6.64 1.34 -27.25
C VAL A 83 -7.09 0.22 -28.19
N ARG A 84 -6.28 -0.84 -28.29
CA ARG A 84 -6.63 -2.10 -28.96
C ARG A 84 -6.48 -3.26 -28.00
N VAL A 85 -7.44 -4.18 -28.02
CA VAL A 85 -7.45 -5.43 -27.26
C VAL A 85 -7.79 -6.59 -28.20
N GLY A 86 -7.09 -7.70 -28.03
CA GLY A 86 -7.35 -8.95 -28.76
C GLY A 86 -6.64 -10.14 -28.14
N THR A 87 -7.06 -11.35 -28.52
CA THR A 87 -6.42 -12.61 -28.07
C THR A 87 -5.06 -12.90 -28.73
N GLN A 88 -4.54 -11.96 -29.52
CA GLN A 88 -3.25 -12.04 -30.22
C GLN A 88 -2.55 -10.66 -30.14
N PRO A 89 -1.22 -10.60 -29.99
CA PRO A 89 -0.48 -9.33 -29.99
C PRO A 89 -0.83 -8.43 -31.18
N GLY A 90 -1.04 -7.14 -30.92
CA GLY A 90 -1.38 -6.14 -31.93
C GLY A 90 -2.81 -6.16 -32.47
N SER A 91 -3.60 -7.21 -32.18
CA SER A 91 -4.98 -7.35 -32.64
C SER A 91 -5.94 -6.38 -31.93
N GLY A 92 -6.88 -5.79 -32.67
CA GLY A 92 -8.02 -5.04 -32.15
C GLY A 92 -9.36 -5.78 -32.28
N LYS A 93 -9.34 -7.10 -32.52
CA LYS A 93 -10.57 -7.88 -32.82
C LYS A 93 -11.52 -8.05 -31.62
N THR A 94 -11.04 -7.90 -30.39
CA THR A 94 -11.89 -7.94 -29.19
C THR A 94 -12.43 -6.56 -28.88
N TRP A 95 -11.58 -5.54 -28.95
CA TRP A 95 -11.98 -4.13 -28.86
C TRP A 95 -10.95 -3.25 -29.58
N ASP A 96 -11.41 -2.26 -30.33
CA ASP A 96 -10.63 -1.11 -30.77
C ASP A 96 -11.45 0.13 -30.42
N SER A 97 -10.90 1.04 -29.62
CA SER A 97 -11.63 2.25 -29.20
C SER A 97 -11.85 3.25 -30.34
N GLY A 98 -11.15 3.09 -31.46
CA GLY A 98 -10.93 4.17 -32.42
C GLY A 98 -10.14 5.33 -31.78
N ARG A 99 -9.98 6.43 -32.52
CA ARG A 99 -9.38 7.65 -31.97
C ARG A 99 -10.39 8.34 -31.05
N VAL A 100 -10.20 8.25 -29.74
CA VAL A 100 -11.00 8.92 -28.72
C VAL A 100 -10.37 10.28 -28.40
N ALA A 101 -11.09 11.38 -28.62
CA ALA A 101 -10.64 12.73 -28.28
C ALA A 101 -10.73 12.95 -26.76
N SER A 102 -9.63 12.70 -26.05
CA SER A 102 -9.52 12.81 -24.60
C SER A 102 -8.05 12.81 -24.16
N ASP A 103 -7.76 13.56 -23.11
CA ASP A 103 -6.48 13.59 -22.39
C ASP A 103 -6.43 12.59 -21.22
N ARG A 104 -7.45 11.74 -21.05
CA ARG A 104 -7.50 10.71 -20.02
C ARG A 104 -6.41 9.66 -20.27
N GLN A 105 -5.65 9.35 -19.23
CA GLN A 105 -4.54 8.38 -19.20
C GLN A 105 -4.69 7.34 -18.09
N VAL A 106 -5.72 7.49 -17.25
CA VAL A 106 -5.99 6.70 -16.04
C VAL A 106 -7.45 6.31 -16.10
N ASP A 107 -7.79 5.11 -15.65
CA ASP A 107 -9.17 4.64 -15.55
C ASP A 107 -9.95 4.76 -16.88
N VAL A 108 -9.32 4.23 -17.94
CA VAL A 108 -9.92 4.10 -19.28
C VAL A 108 -10.54 2.72 -19.39
N THR A 109 -11.86 2.65 -19.31
CA THR A 109 -12.62 1.39 -19.35
C THR A 109 -13.00 0.99 -20.78
N PRO A 110 -13.11 -0.31 -21.08
CA PRO A 110 -13.80 -0.79 -22.27
C PRO A 110 -15.32 -0.56 -22.15
N PRO A 111 -16.08 -0.65 -23.26
CA PRO A 111 -17.54 -0.59 -23.21
C PRO A 111 -18.13 -1.70 -22.33
N ALA A 112 -19.12 -1.40 -21.48
CA ALA A 112 -19.76 -2.36 -20.57
C ALA A 112 -20.44 -3.57 -21.27
N ALA A 113 -20.70 -3.46 -22.57
CA ALA A 113 -21.19 -4.54 -23.42
C ALA A 113 -20.10 -5.59 -23.76
N LEU A 114 -18.81 -5.26 -23.60
CA LEU A 114 -17.70 -6.18 -23.86
C LEU A 114 -17.72 -7.33 -22.83
N LYS A 115 -17.88 -8.57 -23.30
CA LYS A 115 -17.85 -9.77 -22.46
C LYS A 115 -16.57 -10.54 -22.69
N LEU A 116 -15.61 -10.36 -21.77
CA LEU A 116 -14.37 -11.12 -21.74
C LEU A 116 -14.65 -12.56 -21.28
N GLN A 117 -13.91 -13.50 -21.84
CA GLN A 117 -14.06 -14.93 -21.57
C GLN A 117 -13.21 -15.32 -20.35
N PRO A 118 -13.58 -16.36 -19.60
CA PRO A 118 -12.76 -16.90 -18.51
C PRO A 118 -11.45 -17.50 -19.03
N ALA A 119 -10.43 -17.61 -18.17
CA ALA A 119 -9.14 -18.25 -18.45
C ALA A 119 -8.46 -17.78 -19.75
N THR A 120 -8.64 -16.51 -20.13
CA THR A 120 -8.26 -16.00 -21.46
C THR A 120 -7.28 -14.84 -21.36
N ARG A 121 -6.14 -14.98 -22.06
CA ARG A 121 -5.15 -13.91 -22.20
C ARG A 121 -5.58 -12.92 -23.27
N TYR A 122 -5.66 -11.65 -22.87
CA TYR A 122 -5.93 -10.52 -23.74
C TYR A 122 -4.68 -9.66 -23.86
N HIS A 123 -4.15 -9.59 -25.08
CA HIS A 123 -3.09 -8.66 -25.44
C HIS A 123 -3.69 -7.29 -25.71
N TRP A 124 -3.03 -6.24 -25.26
CA TRP A 124 -3.45 -4.87 -25.52
C TRP A 124 -2.29 -3.92 -25.76
N GLN A 125 -2.58 -2.86 -26.51
CA GLN A 125 -1.65 -1.77 -26.86
C GLN A 125 -2.41 -0.45 -26.93
N VAL A 126 -1.69 0.65 -26.72
CA VAL A 126 -2.24 2.01 -26.77
C VAL A 126 -1.31 2.92 -27.58
N ARG A 127 -1.88 3.94 -28.22
CA ARG A 127 -1.16 5.08 -28.76
C ARG A 127 -1.85 6.39 -28.42
N ALA A 128 -1.07 7.45 -28.28
CA ALA A 128 -1.51 8.80 -27.96
C ALA A 128 -1.28 9.77 -29.12
N TRP A 129 -2.08 10.83 -29.21
CA TRP A 129 -1.89 11.95 -30.12
C TRP A 129 -1.36 13.16 -29.36
N ASP A 130 -0.33 13.82 -29.92
CA ASP A 130 0.26 15.01 -29.34
C ASP A 130 -0.60 16.27 -29.55
N ARG A 131 -0.13 17.40 -29.00
CA ARG A 131 -0.80 18.72 -29.11
C ARG A 131 -0.92 19.25 -30.55
N HIS A 132 -0.21 18.65 -31.51
CA HIS A 132 -0.24 18.99 -32.93
C HIS A 132 -1.11 18.02 -33.74
N GLY A 133 -1.82 17.11 -33.08
CA GLY A 133 -2.67 16.11 -33.74
C GLY A 133 -1.89 14.99 -34.44
N ARG A 134 -0.59 14.82 -34.14
CA ARG A 134 0.23 13.74 -34.69
C ARG A 134 0.12 12.50 -33.80
N ALA A 135 -0.08 11.32 -34.40
CA ALA A 135 -0.14 10.07 -33.66
C ALA A 135 1.27 9.61 -33.27
N GLY A 136 1.51 9.34 -31.99
CA GLY A 136 2.67 8.59 -31.53
C GLY A 136 2.67 7.14 -32.04
N ALA A 137 3.77 6.43 -31.82
CA ALA A 137 3.86 5.01 -32.11
C ALA A 137 2.87 4.20 -31.25
N TRP A 138 2.52 3.01 -31.71
CA TRP A 138 1.89 2.02 -30.84
C TRP A 138 2.87 1.59 -29.75
N SER A 139 2.38 1.48 -28.52
CA SER A 139 3.11 0.81 -27.45
C SER A 139 3.43 -0.64 -27.83
N THR A 140 4.52 -1.19 -27.30
CA THR A 140 4.72 -2.64 -27.34
C THR A 140 3.50 -3.33 -26.71
N PRO A 141 2.89 -4.34 -27.35
CA PRO A 141 1.77 -5.05 -26.77
C PRO A 141 2.13 -5.66 -25.41
N THR A 142 1.34 -5.33 -24.40
CA THR A 142 1.34 -6.02 -23.11
C THR A 142 0.11 -6.92 -23.03
N TRP A 143 -0.22 -7.47 -21.87
CA TRP A 143 -1.40 -8.32 -21.69
C TRP A 143 -2.01 -8.17 -20.30
N PHE A 144 -3.21 -8.69 -20.14
CA PHE A 144 -3.81 -9.14 -18.88
C PHE A 144 -4.49 -10.50 -19.14
N GLU A 145 -4.80 -11.26 -18.10
CA GLU A 145 -5.41 -12.58 -18.27
C GLU A 145 -6.52 -12.79 -17.24
N THR A 146 -7.71 -13.17 -17.71
CA THR A 146 -8.86 -13.41 -16.85
C THR A 146 -8.75 -14.72 -16.08
N GLY A 147 -9.29 -14.74 -14.86
CA GLY A 147 -9.38 -15.95 -14.03
C GLY A 147 -10.55 -16.85 -14.43
N LEU A 148 -10.93 -17.75 -13.53
CA LEU A 148 -12.24 -18.40 -13.58
C LEU A 148 -13.28 -17.40 -13.04
N LEU A 149 -14.34 -17.13 -13.80
CA LEU A 149 -15.22 -15.98 -13.59
C LEU A 149 -16.56 -16.35 -12.93
N SER A 150 -16.87 -17.64 -12.88
CA SER A 150 -18.15 -18.16 -12.42
C SER A 150 -18.01 -19.54 -11.75
N ALA A 151 -19.05 -19.97 -11.04
CA ALA A 151 -19.12 -21.33 -10.50
C ALA A 151 -19.03 -22.42 -11.59
N ALA A 152 -19.53 -22.15 -12.80
CA ALA A 152 -19.52 -23.10 -13.91
C ALA A 152 -18.09 -23.37 -14.43
N ASP A 153 -17.20 -22.38 -14.36
CA ASP A 153 -15.79 -22.53 -14.76
C ASP A 153 -15.02 -23.56 -13.92
N TRP A 154 -15.52 -23.83 -12.71
CA TRP A 154 -15.00 -24.85 -11.79
C TRP A 154 -15.53 -26.27 -12.04
N GLN A 155 -16.31 -26.50 -13.11
CA GLN A 155 -16.74 -27.86 -13.49
C GLN A 155 -15.53 -28.81 -13.57
N GLY A 156 -15.67 -30.01 -13.01
CA GLY A 156 -14.60 -31.00 -12.88
C GLY A 156 -13.72 -30.84 -11.64
N ALA A 157 -13.85 -29.76 -10.86
CA ALA A 157 -13.17 -29.59 -9.58
C ALA A 157 -14.18 -29.51 -8.42
N GLN A 158 -13.95 -30.31 -7.39
CA GLN A 158 -14.69 -30.38 -6.14
C GLN A 158 -13.87 -29.72 -5.01
N TRP A 159 -14.53 -29.31 -3.95
CA TRP A 159 -13.84 -29.07 -2.69
C TRP A 159 -13.50 -30.41 -2.05
N ILE A 160 -12.25 -30.61 -1.62
CA ILE A 160 -11.78 -31.86 -1.00
C ILE A 160 -11.11 -31.58 0.34
N ALA A 161 -11.30 -32.48 1.30
CA ALA A 161 -10.74 -32.40 2.65
C ALA A 161 -10.09 -33.73 3.07
N ALA A 162 -9.20 -33.70 4.06
CA ALA A 162 -8.70 -34.93 4.66
C ALA A 162 -9.74 -35.54 5.62
N PRO A 163 -9.83 -36.89 5.73
CA PRO A 163 -10.72 -37.56 6.68
C PRO A 163 -10.25 -37.48 8.13
N PHE A 164 -9.03 -36.97 8.36
CA PHE A 164 -8.45 -36.60 9.65
C PHE A 164 -8.13 -35.11 9.59
N ASP A 165 -8.82 -34.30 10.39
CA ASP A 165 -8.62 -32.85 10.39
C ASP A 165 -9.15 -32.21 11.68
N ALA A 166 -9.02 -32.90 12.81
CA ALA A 166 -9.33 -32.28 14.10
C ALA A 166 -8.27 -31.21 14.45
N VAL A 167 -8.64 -30.26 15.32
CA VAL A 167 -7.76 -29.14 15.70
C VAL A 167 -6.47 -29.61 16.39
N ASP A 168 -6.47 -30.77 17.03
CA ASP A 168 -5.33 -31.41 17.68
C ASP A 168 -4.51 -32.34 16.75
N GLN A 169 -4.97 -32.59 15.53
CA GLN A 169 -4.29 -33.47 14.56
C GLN A 169 -3.28 -32.71 13.69
N PRO A 170 -2.25 -33.38 13.13
CA PRO A 170 -1.34 -32.74 12.19
C PRO A 170 -2.04 -32.29 10.91
N ARG A 171 -1.65 -31.14 10.37
CA ARG A 171 -2.28 -30.56 9.18
C ARG A 171 -1.99 -31.38 7.93
N PRO A 172 -2.98 -31.54 7.03
CA PRO A 172 -2.91 -32.57 5.99
C PRO A 172 -2.00 -32.18 4.81
N LEU A 173 -1.31 -33.18 4.30
CA LEU A 173 -0.84 -33.25 2.92
C LEU A 173 -1.93 -33.88 2.06
N LEU A 174 -2.13 -33.37 0.84
CA LEU A 174 -3.03 -33.91 -0.17
C LEU A 174 -2.28 -34.06 -1.49
N ARG A 175 -2.47 -35.16 -2.23
CA ARG A 175 -1.86 -35.37 -3.55
C ARG A 175 -2.88 -35.87 -4.57
N GLY A 176 -2.72 -35.42 -5.81
CA GLY A 176 -3.46 -35.90 -6.97
C GLY A 176 -2.53 -36.10 -8.16
N THR A 177 -2.75 -37.19 -8.89
CA THR A 177 -1.97 -37.57 -10.09
C THR A 177 -2.79 -37.28 -11.34
N LEU A 178 -2.13 -36.82 -12.40
CA LEU A 178 -2.75 -36.55 -13.70
C LEU A 178 -1.82 -36.97 -14.84
N GLU A 179 -2.40 -37.30 -15.99
CA GLU A 179 -1.66 -37.55 -17.24
C GLU A 179 -2.10 -36.55 -18.31
N LEU A 180 -1.20 -36.20 -19.22
CA LEU A 180 -1.49 -35.27 -20.32
C LEU A 180 -2.08 -36.05 -21.51
N ASP A 181 -3.23 -35.60 -22.03
CA ASP A 181 -3.87 -36.17 -23.22
C ASP A 181 -2.97 -36.13 -24.47
N LYS A 182 -1.97 -35.24 -24.49
CA LYS A 182 -1.02 -35.06 -25.61
C LYS A 182 0.42 -34.88 -25.09
N PRO A 183 1.44 -35.17 -25.92
CA PRO A 183 2.84 -35.00 -25.52
C PRO A 183 3.17 -33.59 -25.03
N LEU A 184 4.08 -33.47 -24.06
CA LEU A 184 4.49 -32.20 -23.45
C LEU A 184 4.87 -31.11 -24.48
N GLY A 185 5.51 -31.50 -25.59
CA GLY A 185 5.87 -30.58 -26.69
C GLY A 185 4.69 -29.95 -27.44
N GLN A 186 3.45 -30.39 -27.19
CA GLN A 186 2.24 -29.75 -27.68
C GLN A 186 1.59 -28.83 -26.64
N VAL A 187 2.06 -28.78 -25.39
CA VAL A 187 1.52 -27.87 -24.38
C VAL A 187 1.92 -26.44 -24.72
N ARG A 188 0.93 -25.57 -24.96
CA ARG A 188 1.13 -24.14 -25.21
C ARG A 188 1.14 -23.34 -23.91
N GLN A 189 0.33 -23.74 -22.95
CA GLN A 189 0.05 -23.00 -21.72
C GLN A 189 -0.55 -23.94 -20.67
N ALA A 190 -0.18 -23.78 -19.40
CA ALA A 190 -0.87 -24.42 -18.29
C ALA A 190 -1.11 -23.44 -17.14
N ARG A 191 -2.34 -23.44 -16.61
CA ARG A 191 -2.78 -22.56 -15.52
C ARG A 191 -3.32 -23.39 -14.38
N LEU A 192 -2.75 -23.21 -13.18
CA LEU A 192 -3.32 -23.75 -11.95
C LEU A 192 -4.13 -22.63 -11.29
N TYR A 193 -5.41 -22.89 -11.03
CA TYR A 193 -6.29 -22.05 -10.22
C TYR A 193 -6.46 -22.75 -8.89
N ALA A 194 -6.22 -22.07 -7.76
CA ALA A 194 -6.33 -22.70 -6.45
C ALA A 194 -6.79 -21.74 -5.36
N THR A 195 -7.39 -22.33 -4.32
CA THR A 195 -7.90 -21.66 -3.13
C THR A 195 -8.08 -22.69 -2.00
N ALA A 196 -8.28 -22.22 -0.77
CA ALA A 196 -8.51 -23.06 0.39
C ALA A 196 -9.56 -22.49 1.36
N ARG A 197 -10.21 -23.39 2.10
CA ARG A 197 -10.76 -23.10 3.42
C ARG A 197 -9.62 -23.36 4.41
N GLY A 198 -8.97 -22.30 4.89
CA GLY A 198 -7.65 -22.35 5.52
C GLY A 198 -6.63 -21.53 4.73
N VAL A 199 -5.36 -21.83 4.92
CA VAL A 199 -4.28 -21.41 4.01
C VAL A 199 -3.59 -22.62 3.39
N TYR A 200 -2.89 -22.43 2.27
CA TYR A 200 -2.29 -23.55 1.53
C TYR A 200 -0.93 -23.23 0.90
N GLN A 201 -0.20 -24.29 0.56
CA GLN A 201 0.94 -24.25 -0.36
C GLN A 201 0.86 -25.42 -1.34
N LEU A 202 1.30 -25.22 -2.58
CA LEU A 202 1.27 -26.21 -3.65
C LEU A 202 2.66 -26.58 -4.17
N TRP A 203 2.75 -27.79 -4.69
CA TRP A 203 3.85 -28.32 -5.47
C TRP A 203 3.31 -28.97 -6.74
N LEU A 204 4.05 -28.87 -7.83
CA LEU A 204 3.84 -29.65 -9.05
C LEU A 204 5.15 -30.37 -9.38
N ASN A 205 5.10 -31.69 -9.42
CA ASN A 205 6.26 -32.56 -9.69
C ASN A 205 7.45 -32.28 -8.75
N GLY A 206 7.18 -32.11 -7.46
CA GLY A 206 8.15 -31.78 -6.41
C GLY A 206 8.61 -30.31 -6.37
N GLN A 207 8.25 -29.48 -7.35
CA GLN A 207 8.63 -28.06 -7.39
C GLN A 207 7.52 -27.18 -6.79
N PRO A 208 7.83 -26.18 -5.92
CA PRO A 208 6.83 -25.24 -5.43
C PRO A 208 6.10 -24.49 -6.55
N VAL A 209 4.79 -24.28 -6.39
CA VAL A 209 3.99 -23.46 -7.31
C VAL A 209 3.84 -22.06 -6.72
N GLY A 210 4.29 -21.05 -7.46
CA GLY A 210 4.23 -19.64 -7.02
C GLY A 210 5.21 -19.28 -5.91
N ASP A 211 5.03 -18.07 -5.40
CA ASP A 211 5.86 -17.40 -4.38
C ASP A 211 5.03 -16.80 -3.24
N GLN A 212 3.71 -16.98 -3.30
CA GLN A 212 2.74 -16.47 -2.34
C GLN A 212 2.84 -17.19 -0.99
N ALA A 213 2.84 -16.42 0.09
CA ALA A 213 2.67 -16.90 1.46
C ALA A 213 1.21 -16.72 1.89
N LEU A 214 0.72 -17.57 2.81
CA LEU A 214 -0.61 -17.45 3.45
C LEU A 214 -1.79 -17.31 2.47
N ALA A 215 -1.66 -17.84 1.24
CA ALA A 215 -2.75 -17.89 0.27
C ALA A 215 -3.92 -18.73 0.82
N PRO A 216 -5.20 -18.31 0.66
CA PRO A 216 -5.69 -17.29 -0.25
C PRO A 216 -5.80 -15.86 0.34
N GLY A 217 -5.23 -15.61 1.52
CA GLY A 217 -5.49 -14.39 2.30
C GLY A 217 -6.79 -14.47 3.12
N TRP A 218 -7.18 -13.35 3.73
CA TRP A 218 -8.37 -13.24 4.57
C TRP A 218 -9.48 -12.44 3.89
N THR A 219 -10.67 -13.04 3.82
CA THR A 219 -11.96 -12.42 3.46
C THR A 219 -13.04 -12.98 4.40
N ASP A 220 -14.28 -12.48 4.35
CA ASP A 220 -15.41 -13.21 4.95
C ASP A 220 -15.71 -14.47 4.11
N TYR A 221 -15.15 -15.62 4.51
CA TYR A 221 -15.31 -16.90 3.80
C TYR A 221 -16.78 -17.37 3.68
N ALA A 222 -17.71 -16.80 4.47
CA ALA A 222 -19.14 -17.06 4.32
C ALA A 222 -19.73 -16.36 3.08
N LYS A 223 -19.09 -15.30 2.58
CA LYS A 223 -19.52 -14.50 1.42
C LYS A 223 -18.61 -14.69 0.23
N ARG A 224 -17.30 -14.63 0.42
CA ARG A 224 -16.29 -14.58 -0.65
C ARG A 224 -15.01 -15.28 -0.26
N VAL A 225 -14.39 -16.01 -1.19
CA VAL A 225 -13.07 -16.64 -1.02
C VAL A 225 -12.22 -16.37 -2.27
N GLN A 226 -10.99 -15.88 -2.07
CA GLN A 226 -10.12 -15.49 -3.18
C GLN A 226 -9.46 -16.70 -3.86
N VAL A 227 -9.19 -16.56 -5.16
CA VAL A 227 -8.56 -17.59 -6.00
C VAL A 227 -7.27 -17.02 -6.60
N GLN A 228 -6.17 -17.74 -6.40
CA GLN A 228 -4.89 -17.45 -7.03
C GLN A 228 -4.79 -18.18 -8.36
N THR A 229 -4.13 -17.56 -9.34
CA THR A 229 -3.83 -18.15 -10.64
C THR A 229 -2.32 -18.18 -10.86
N PHE A 230 -1.79 -19.34 -11.23
CA PHE A 230 -0.36 -19.59 -11.40
C PHE A 230 -0.05 -20.03 -12.84
N ASP A 231 1.01 -19.49 -13.44
CA ASP A 231 1.59 -20.04 -14.67
C ASP A 231 2.47 -21.24 -14.31
N VAL A 232 2.00 -22.44 -14.64
CA VAL A 232 2.71 -23.71 -14.35
C VAL A 232 3.19 -24.41 -15.61
N THR A 233 3.19 -23.70 -16.76
CA THR A 233 3.52 -24.27 -18.08
C THR A 233 4.88 -24.97 -18.09
N ALA A 234 5.90 -24.36 -17.45
CA ALA A 234 7.26 -24.89 -17.38
C ALA A 234 7.49 -25.96 -16.29
N GLN A 235 6.49 -26.26 -15.45
CA GLN A 235 6.59 -27.24 -14.36
C GLN A 235 6.02 -28.62 -14.74
N LEU A 236 5.26 -28.71 -15.84
CA LEU A 236 4.76 -29.96 -16.39
C LEU A 236 5.87 -30.84 -16.97
N ARG A 237 5.64 -32.16 -16.98
CA ARG A 237 6.55 -33.19 -17.48
C ARG A 237 5.82 -34.15 -18.42
N SER A 238 6.56 -34.92 -19.21
CA SER A 238 6.02 -36.03 -19.99
C SER A 238 5.62 -37.20 -19.06
N GLY A 239 4.51 -37.87 -19.37
CA GLY A 239 3.95 -38.96 -18.55
C GLY A 239 3.16 -38.43 -17.36
N ALA A 240 3.17 -39.19 -16.26
CA ALA A 240 2.46 -38.83 -15.03
C ALA A 240 3.02 -37.54 -14.41
N ASN A 241 2.10 -36.67 -14.00
CA ASN A 241 2.36 -35.44 -13.25
C ASN A 241 1.64 -35.52 -11.89
N VAL A 242 2.20 -34.90 -10.85
CA VAL A 242 1.61 -34.91 -9.49
C VAL A 242 1.49 -33.49 -8.98
N ILE A 243 0.27 -33.11 -8.55
CA ILE A 243 0.05 -31.92 -7.75
C ILE A 243 -0.02 -32.34 -6.27
N GLY A 244 0.88 -31.77 -5.47
CA GLY A 244 0.86 -31.87 -4.02
C GLY A 244 0.35 -30.57 -3.40
N ALA A 245 -0.40 -30.66 -2.30
CA ALA A 245 -0.83 -29.54 -1.49
C ALA A 245 -0.59 -29.81 -0.01
N ALA A 246 -0.25 -28.77 0.74
CA ALA A 246 -0.32 -28.74 2.19
C ALA A 246 -1.35 -27.69 2.59
N LEU A 247 -2.22 -28.01 3.54
CA LEU A 247 -3.18 -27.05 4.14
C LEU A 247 -2.76 -26.69 5.56
N ALA A 248 -3.22 -25.55 6.06
CA ALA A 248 -3.09 -25.14 7.45
C ALA A 248 -4.25 -24.21 7.88
N ASP A 249 -4.32 -23.89 9.17
CA ASP A 249 -5.52 -23.34 9.81
C ASP A 249 -5.90 -21.94 9.32
N GLY A 250 -4.89 -21.05 9.20
CA GLY A 250 -5.07 -19.67 8.76
C GLY A 250 -6.16 -18.92 9.52
N TRP A 251 -6.77 -17.92 8.89
CA TRP A 251 -7.92 -17.20 9.46
C TRP A 251 -9.22 -18.02 9.47
N PHE A 252 -9.33 -19.06 8.63
CA PHE A 252 -10.55 -19.86 8.51
C PHE A 252 -10.86 -20.66 9.78
N ARG A 253 -9.84 -21.37 10.30
CA ARG A 253 -9.95 -22.22 11.49
C ARG A 253 -9.07 -21.80 12.66
N GLY A 254 -7.96 -21.12 12.41
CA GLY A 254 -6.99 -20.75 13.44
C GLY A 254 -7.53 -19.72 14.44
N LYS A 255 -6.66 -19.28 15.35
CA LYS A 255 -6.94 -18.14 16.21
C LYS A 255 -7.05 -16.86 15.38
N VAL A 256 -8.05 -16.05 15.71
CA VAL A 256 -8.32 -14.76 15.07
C VAL A 256 -8.75 -13.78 16.14
N GLY A 257 -8.19 -12.56 16.14
CA GLY A 257 -8.51 -11.56 17.14
C GLY A 257 -8.24 -12.01 18.57
N ILE A 258 -9.03 -11.45 19.48
CA ILE A 258 -8.89 -11.55 20.94
C ILE A 258 -9.38 -12.91 21.50
N GLY A 259 -8.75 -14.00 21.06
CA GLY A 259 -9.01 -15.35 21.56
C GLY A 259 -10.17 -16.09 20.89
N TRP A 260 -10.70 -15.60 19.75
CA TRP A 260 -11.63 -16.38 18.94
C TRP A 260 -10.86 -17.44 18.13
N GLN A 261 -11.53 -18.56 17.81
CA GLN A 261 -10.98 -19.64 17.01
C GLN A 261 -12.09 -20.28 16.16
N GLY A 262 -11.76 -20.83 14.99
CA GLY A 262 -12.71 -21.60 14.19
C GLY A 262 -13.87 -20.79 13.61
N VAL A 263 -13.68 -19.47 13.44
CA VAL A 263 -14.78 -18.51 13.25
C VAL A 263 -15.52 -18.67 11.91
N TYR A 264 -14.88 -19.26 10.89
CA TYR A 264 -15.51 -19.57 9.60
C TYR A 264 -15.78 -21.06 9.37
N GLY A 265 -15.10 -21.95 10.09
CA GLY A 265 -15.37 -23.38 10.05
C GLY A 265 -14.28 -24.25 10.69
N GLN A 266 -14.53 -25.56 10.71
CA GLN A 266 -13.72 -26.57 11.40
C GLN A 266 -12.98 -27.53 10.48
N GLN A 267 -13.37 -27.62 9.20
CA GLN A 267 -12.81 -28.53 8.21
C GLN A 267 -12.04 -27.73 7.15
N LEU A 268 -10.73 -27.93 7.08
CA LEU A 268 -9.91 -27.41 5.99
C LEU A 268 -10.28 -28.11 4.69
N ALA A 269 -10.26 -27.38 3.59
CA ALA A 269 -10.51 -27.94 2.27
C ALA A 269 -9.66 -27.23 1.21
N LEU A 270 -9.18 -28.01 0.24
CA LEU A 270 -8.57 -27.51 -0.98
C LEU A 270 -9.62 -27.47 -2.08
N LYS A 271 -9.54 -26.48 -2.96
CA LYS A 271 -10.11 -26.58 -4.30
C LYS A 271 -9.11 -26.06 -5.32
N ALA A 272 -8.75 -26.90 -6.28
CA ALA A 272 -7.80 -26.55 -7.33
C ALA A 272 -8.23 -27.11 -8.69
N LYS A 273 -7.84 -26.40 -9.75
CA LYS A 273 -8.10 -26.77 -11.14
C LYS A 273 -6.90 -26.42 -12.01
N LEU A 274 -6.30 -27.41 -12.67
CA LEU A 274 -5.30 -27.24 -13.71
C LEU A 274 -6.01 -27.20 -15.06
N ARG A 275 -5.82 -26.12 -15.84
CA ARG A 275 -6.19 -26.07 -17.26
C ARG A 275 -4.93 -26.10 -18.12
N VAL A 276 -4.80 -27.11 -18.96
CA VAL A 276 -3.75 -27.24 -19.98
C VAL A 276 -4.35 -26.87 -21.32
N THR A 277 -3.71 -25.97 -22.06
CA THR A 277 -4.09 -25.60 -23.43
C THR A 277 -3.00 -26.07 -24.39
N TYR A 278 -3.39 -26.82 -25.41
CA TYR A 278 -2.49 -27.40 -26.40
C TYR A 278 -2.31 -26.47 -27.62
N ALA A 279 -1.31 -26.77 -28.46
CA ALA A 279 -0.92 -25.99 -29.63
C ALA A 279 -2.03 -25.88 -30.69
N ASP A 280 -2.88 -26.90 -30.82
CA ASP A 280 -4.06 -26.91 -31.69
C ASP A 280 -5.28 -26.18 -31.09
N GLY A 281 -5.15 -25.67 -29.87
CA GLY A 281 -6.19 -24.92 -29.17
C GLY A 281 -7.15 -25.77 -28.34
N SER A 282 -7.01 -27.11 -28.31
CA SER A 282 -7.81 -27.94 -27.39
C SER A 282 -7.37 -27.70 -25.94
N THR A 283 -8.28 -27.93 -24.99
CA THR A 283 -8.01 -27.80 -23.55
C THR A 283 -8.29 -29.10 -22.82
N GLN A 284 -7.46 -29.41 -21.82
CA GLN A 284 -7.67 -30.47 -20.84
C GLN A 284 -7.74 -29.84 -19.45
N ASP A 285 -8.75 -30.22 -18.68
CA ASP A 285 -8.96 -29.74 -17.31
C ASP A 285 -8.77 -30.91 -16.33
N PHE A 286 -7.95 -30.71 -15.29
CA PHE A 286 -7.82 -31.59 -14.12
C PHE A 286 -8.28 -30.84 -12.88
N GLY A 287 -9.02 -31.50 -11.98
CA GLY A 287 -9.55 -30.90 -10.76
C GLY A 287 -9.18 -31.66 -9.50
N THR A 288 -9.39 -31.01 -8.35
CA THR A 288 -9.53 -31.69 -7.06
C THR A 288 -10.78 -32.57 -7.07
N ASP A 289 -10.67 -33.86 -6.76
CA ASP A 289 -11.79 -34.81 -6.78
C ASP A 289 -11.57 -35.98 -5.80
N GLY A 290 -12.48 -36.95 -5.78
CA GLY A 290 -12.41 -38.13 -4.91
C GLY A 290 -11.28 -39.13 -5.20
N ALA A 291 -10.51 -38.96 -6.29
CA ALA A 291 -9.33 -39.80 -6.56
C ALA A 291 -8.07 -39.28 -5.85
N TRP A 292 -8.11 -38.07 -5.28
CA TRP A 292 -7.03 -37.54 -4.47
C TRP A 292 -6.86 -38.31 -3.15
N ARG A 293 -5.63 -38.31 -2.64
CA ARG A 293 -5.27 -38.98 -1.38
C ARG A 293 -4.65 -37.99 -0.40
N SER A 294 -4.67 -38.32 0.88
CA SER A 294 -4.17 -37.47 1.96
C SER A 294 -3.39 -38.24 3.03
N LEU A 295 -2.49 -37.53 3.72
CA LEU A 295 -1.70 -38.02 4.85
C LEU A 295 -1.56 -36.92 5.92
N PRO A 296 -1.52 -37.24 7.24
CA PRO A 296 -1.15 -36.26 8.26
C PRO A 296 0.28 -35.74 8.01
N GLY A 297 0.43 -34.43 7.87
CA GLY A 297 1.70 -33.80 7.51
C GLY A 297 2.66 -33.57 8.69
N PRO A 298 3.79 -32.89 8.42
CA PRO A 298 4.78 -32.54 9.45
C PRO A 298 4.34 -31.40 10.39
N TRP A 299 3.33 -30.62 10.02
CA TRP A 299 2.79 -29.53 10.84
C TRP A 299 1.88 -30.07 11.93
N LEU A 300 2.40 -30.21 13.15
CA LEU A 300 1.64 -30.57 14.35
C LEU A 300 0.78 -29.40 14.85
N GLN A 301 1.17 -28.17 14.52
CA GLN A 301 0.43 -26.94 14.73
C GLN A 301 0.86 -25.94 13.66
N ALA A 302 -0.07 -25.12 13.17
CA ALA A 302 0.20 -24.07 12.21
C ALA A 302 -0.83 -22.94 12.39
N ASP A 303 -0.56 -22.07 13.37
CA ASP A 303 -1.46 -20.99 13.78
C ASP A 303 -0.81 -19.61 13.60
N LEU A 304 -1.62 -18.62 13.21
CA LEU A 304 -1.13 -17.27 12.91
C LEU A 304 -0.69 -16.49 14.15
N GLN A 305 -1.20 -16.80 15.35
CA GLN A 305 -0.86 -16.11 16.60
C GLN A 305 0.14 -16.92 17.45
N ASP A 306 -0.05 -18.24 17.52
CA ASP A 306 0.79 -19.09 18.38
C ASP A 306 2.10 -19.54 17.73
N GLY A 307 2.14 -19.63 16.39
CA GLY A 307 3.28 -20.15 15.63
C GLY A 307 3.13 -21.59 15.14
N GLU A 308 4.20 -22.09 14.55
CA GLU A 308 4.28 -23.37 13.82
C GLU A 308 5.07 -24.44 14.60
N LYS A 309 4.49 -25.63 14.76
CA LYS A 309 5.19 -26.80 15.32
C LYS A 309 5.44 -27.83 14.22
N TYR A 310 6.70 -27.95 13.78
CA TYR A 310 7.11 -28.77 12.64
C TYR A 310 7.94 -30.00 13.07
N ASP A 311 7.48 -31.21 12.73
CA ASP A 311 8.21 -32.46 12.93
C ASP A 311 8.69 -33.04 11.59
N ALA A 312 9.97 -32.81 11.27
CA ALA A 312 10.53 -33.20 9.99
C ALA A 312 10.58 -34.71 9.76
N ARG A 313 10.46 -35.54 10.82
CA ARG A 313 10.40 -37.01 10.71
C ARG A 313 9.15 -37.48 9.96
N ARG A 314 8.12 -36.64 9.85
CA ARG A 314 6.81 -36.98 9.28
C ARG A 314 6.65 -36.63 7.80
N LEU A 315 7.55 -35.84 7.21
CA LEU A 315 7.46 -35.47 5.80
C LEU A 315 7.99 -36.64 4.92
N PRO A 316 7.14 -37.30 4.09
CA PRO A 316 7.63 -38.39 3.25
C PRO A 316 8.48 -37.84 2.10
N SER A 317 9.65 -38.44 1.85
CA SER A 317 10.53 -38.01 0.75
C SER A 317 9.85 -38.26 -0.61
N GLY A 318 9.83 -37.26 -1.49
CA GLY A 318 9.27 -37.38 -2.84
C GLY A 318 7.73 -37.41 -2.93
N TRP A 319 6.99 -37.13 -1.85
CA TRP A 319 5.52 -37.27 -1.81
C TRP A 319 4.75 -36.52 -2.93
N ALA A 320 5.28 -35.37 -3.38
CA ALA A 320 4.72 -34.54 -4.44
C ALA A 320 5.32 -34.83 -5.83
N GLU A 321 6.05 -35.95 -5.99
CA GLU A 321 6.64 -36.39 -7.26
C GLU A 321 5.90 -37.60 -7.85
N PRO A 322 5.93 -37.77 -9.19
CA PRO A 322 5.47 -39.00 -9.84
C PRO A 322 6.25 -40.23 -9.35
N GLY A 323 5.59 -41.39 -9.30
CA GLY A 323 6.22 -42.66 -8.89
C GLY A 323 6.35 -42.88 -7.38
N PHE A 324 5.98 -41.91 -6.54
CA PHE A 324 5.89 -42.11 -5.10
C PHE A 324 4.69 -43.02 -4.72
N ASP A 325 4.96 -44.03 -3.89
CA ASP A 325 3.98 -44.97 -3.34
C ASP A 325 3.12 -44.31 -2.26
N ASP A 326 1.83 -44.14 -2.57
CA ASP A 326 0.82 -43.61 -1.65
C ASP A 326 -0.13 -44.68 -1.11
N GLY A 327 0.23 -45.97 -1.16
CA GLY A 327 -0.59 -47.08 -0.66
C GLY A 327 -1.13 -46.86 0.76
N ALA A 328 -0.34 -46.24 1.64
CA ALA A 328 -0.69 -45.89 3.02
C ALA A 328 -1.51 -44.59 3.20
N TRP A 329 -1.77 -43.83 2.12
CA TRP A 329 -2.53 -42.58 2.17
C TRP A 329 -4.04 -42.84 2.10
N GLN A 330 -4.84 -42.04 2.79
CA GLN A 330 -6.30 -42.21 2.83
C GLN A 330 -6.98 -41.39 1.73
N ALA A 331 -8.10 -41.88 1.20
CA ALA A 331 -8.91 -41.12 0.24
C ALA A 331 -9.40 -39.80 0.87
N VAL A 332 -9.51 -38.74 0.07
CA VAL A 332 -10.10 -37.47 0.52
C VAL A 332 -11.63 -37.55 0.63
N LEU A 333 -12.21 -36.62 1.40
CA LEU A 333 -13.65 -36.44 1.51
C LEU A 333 -14.12 -35.26 0.64
N PRO A 334 -14.96 -35.49 -0.39
CA PRO A 334 -15.64 -34.41 -1.09
C PRO A 334 -16.49 -33.57 -0.14
N GLN A 335 -16.46 -32.25 -0.32
CA GLN A 335 -17.16 -31.28 0.52
C GLN A 335 -18.29 -30.59 -0.24
N ALA A 336 -19.26 -30.05 0.52
CA ALA A 336 -20.36 -29.26 -0.05
C ALA A 336 -19.83 -28.10 -0.91
N ASP A 337 -20.34 -27.98 -2.14
CA ASP A 337 -19.83 -27.00 -3.08
C ASP A 337 -20.21 -25.57 -2.69
N SER A 338 -19.25 -24.67 -2.84
CA SER A 338 -19.42 -23.24 -2.58
C SER A 338 -18.75 -22.41 -3.68
N SER A 339 -18.70 -22.93 -4.91
CA SER A 339 -18.01 -22.27 -6.05
C SER A 339 -18.57 -20.89 -6.38
N ALA A 340 -19.84 -20.63 -6.06
CA ALA A 340 -20.48 -19.33 -6.25
C ALA A 340 -19.86 -18.19 -5.40
N ARG A 341 -19.05 -18.52 -4.38
CA ARG A 341 -18.31 -17.55 -3.55
C ARG A 341 -16.88 -17.31 -4.04
N LEU A 342 -16.42 -18.02 -5.06
CA LEU A 342 -15.05 -17.94 -5.54
C LEU A 342 -14.86 -16.74 -6.44
N VAL A 343 -13.92 -15.87 -6.10
CA VAL A 343 -13.54 -14.71 -6.91
C VAL A 343 -12.05 -14.76 -7.27
N PRO A 344 -11.63 -14.28 -8.45
CA PRO A 344 -10.23 -14.08 -8.74
C PRO A 344 -9.63 -13.01 -7.80
N GLN A 345 -8.40 -13.20 -7.31
CA GLN A 345 -7.78 -12.28 -6.35
C GLN A 345 -7.54 -10.87 -6.96
N PRO A 346 -8.14 -9.79 -6.40
CA PRO A 346 -8.05 -8.44 -6.96
C PRO A 346 -6.80 -7.67 -6.50
N ASP A 347 -6.17 -8.04 -5.39
CA ASP A 347 -4.97 -7.39 -4.82
C ASP A 347 -3.64 -8.10 -5.15
N GLU A 348 -2.53 -7.50 -4.72
CA GLU A 348 -1.21 -8.12 -4.66
C GLU A 348 -1.17 -9.16 -3.51
N PRO A 349 -0.78 -10.42 -3.78
CA PRO A 349 -0.73 -11.43 -2.74
C PRO A 349 0.40 -11.15 -1.74
N VAL A 350 0.28 -11.77 -0.57
CA VAL A 350 1.35 -11.76 0.44
C VAL A 350 2.56 -12.54 -0.08
N ARG A 351 3.75 -11.95 0.00
CA ARG A 351 5.02 -12.54 -0.45
C ARG A 351 6.15 -12.29 0.54
N ALA A 352 7.26 -13.02 0.35
CA ALA A 352 8.56 -12.65 0.90
C ALA A 352 9.13 -11.44 0.15
N THR A 353 8.99 -10.25 0.73
CA THR A 353 9.39 -8.97 0.10
C THR A 353 10.84 -8.56 0.39
N GLU A 354 11.47 -9.12 1.43
CA GLU A 354 12.90 -8.93 1.75
C GLU A 354 13.39 -10.07 2.66
N VAL A 355 14.71 -10.29 2.70
CA VAL A 355 15.37 -11.16 3.68
C VAL A 355 16.47 -10.39 4.37
N ARG A 356 16.44 -10.30 5.71
CA ARG A 356 17.41 -9.55 6.52
C ARG A 356 18.13 -10.46 7.53
N PRO A 357 19.46 -10.48 7.59
CA PRO A 357 20.19 -11.20 8.63
C PRO A 357 20.12 -10.45 9.98
N ALA A 358 20.38 -11.18 11.07
CA ALA A 358 20.60 -10.59 12.39
C ALA A 358 21.85 -9.69 12.38
N GLN A 359 21.75 -8.53 13.00
CA GLN A 359 22.84 -7.56 13.11
C GLN A 359 23.71 -7.83 14.35
N ALA A 360 23.11 -8.31 15.44
CA ALA A 360 23.81 -8.61 16.68
C ALA A 360 23.25 -9.86 17.37
N ARG A 361 24.08 -10.45 18.25
CA ARG A 361 23.67 -11.48 19.22
C ARG A 361 23.86 -10.91 20.62
N LEU A 362 22.81 -10.90 21.41
CA LEU A 362 22.77 -10.26 22.73
C LEU A 362 23.25 -11.24 23.83
N PRO A 363 23.70 -10.73 24.99
CA PRO A 363 23.91 -11.54 26.17
C PRO A 363 22.62 -12.25 26.59
N ALA A 364 22.70 -13.54 26.92
CA ALA A 364 21.56 -14.36 27.32
C ALA A 364 22.01 -15.47 28.31
N PRO A 365 21.08 -16.07 29.07
CA PRO A 365 21.38 -17.23 29.92
C PRO A 365 21.94 -18.43 29.14
N ALA A 366 22.67 -19.32 29.83
CA ALA A 366 23.22 -20.53 29.22
C ALA A 366 22.13 -21.39 28.56
N GLY A 367 22.37 -21.85 27.32
CA GLY A 367 21.39 -22.60 26.52
C GLY A 367 20.39 -21.74 25.73
N THR A 368 20.46 -20.41 25.86
CA THR A 368 19.61 -19.43 25.17
C THR A 368 20.45 -18.50 24.30
N PHE A 369 19.99 -18.21 23.08
CA PHE A 369 20.67 -17.28 22.16
C PHE A 369 19.68 -16.25 21.63
N ILE A 370 19.86 -14.96 21.97
CA ILE A 370 18.99 -13.87 21.52
C ILE A 370 19.68 -13.07 20.41
N TYR A 371 18.96 -12.78 19.34
CA TYR A 371 19.43 -12.05 18.16
C TYR A 371 18.62 -10.77 17.97
N ASP A 372 19.28 -9.67 17.59
CA ASP A 372 18.66 -8.41 17.20
C ASP A 372 18.79 -8.22 15.67
N LEU A 373 17.66 -8.02 14.99
CA LEU A 373 17.58 -7.72 13.56
C LEU A 373 17.82 -6.23 13.25
N GLY A 374 17.86 -5.38 14.28
CA GLY A 374 17.97 -3.92 14.20
C GLY A 374 16.76 -3.24 13.57
N GLN A 375 15.64 -3.96 13.44
CA GLN A 375 14.38 -3.49 12.86
C GLN A 375 13.23 -4.33 13.41
N ASN A 376 12.17 -3.69 13.92
CA ASN A 376 10.89 -4.35 14.14
C ASN A 376 10.19 -4.53 12.79
N LEU A 377 9.91 -5.78 12.44
CA LEU A 377 9.42 -6.18 11.12
C LEU A 377 8.36 -7.28 11.26
N VAL A 378 7.81 -7.72 10.14
CA VAL A 378 6.75 -8.73 10.11
C VAL A 378 7.09 -9.84 9.16
N GLY A 379 6.86 -11.08 9.58
CA GLY A 379 7.10 -12.26 8.77
C GLY A 379 7.52 -13.46 9.61
N VAL A 380 8.55 -14.18 9.17
CA VAL A 380 9.00 -15.41 9.84
C VAL A 380 10.53 -15.49 9.91
N ALA A 381 11.04 -16.20 10.92
CA ALA A 381 12.47 -16.51 10.99
C ALA A 381 12.86 -17.56 9.92
N ARG A 382 14.01 -17.36 9.27
CA ARG A 382 14.72 -18.38 8.50
C ARG A 382 16.05 -18.63 9.20
N VAL A 383 16.23 -19.83 9.73
CA VAL A 383 17.40 -20.16 10.55
C VAL A 383 18.06 -21.42 10.05
N LYS A 384 19.40 -21.39 9.90
CA LYS A 384 20.20 -22.59 9.72
C LYS A 384 20.52 -23.21 11.08
N LEU A 385 19.98 -24.39 11.32
CA LEU A 385 20.02 -25.11 12.58
C LEU A 385 20.83 -26.39 12.41
N SER A 386 21.62 -26.74 13.42
CA SER A 386 22.32 -28.03 13.52
C SER A 386 21.82 -28.78 14.76
N GLY A 387 21.60 -30.08 14.63
CA GLY A 387 21.04 -30.91 15.69
C GLY A 387 21.04 -32.40 15.37
N ARG A 388 20.49 -33.19 16.29
CA ARG A 388 20.42 -34.66 16.24
C ARG A 388 18.98 -35.12 15.95
N ALA A 389 18.80 -36.31 15.39
CA ALA A 389 17.48 -36.88 15.12
C ALA A 389 16.57 -36.84 16.37
N GLY A 390 15.37 -36.27 16.23
CA GLY A 390 14.43 -36.10 17.34
C GLY A 390 14.71 -34.94 18.31
N GLN A 391 15.84 -34.22 18.18
CA GLN A 391 16.07 -32.96 18.90
C GLN A 391 15.07 -31.91 18.41
N THR A 392 14.50 -31.13 19.34
CA THR A 392 13.58 -30.03 19.03
C THR A 392 14.21 -28.69 19.36
N VAL A 393 14.24 -27.78 18.39
CA VAL A 393 14.64 -26.38 18.55
C VAL A 393 13.39 -25.53 18.67
N ARG A 394 13.45 -24.48 19.49
CA ARG A 394 12.38 -23.49 19.68
C ARG A 394 12.88 -22.09 19.35
N LEU A 395 12.09 -21.37 18.56
CA LEU A 395 12.26 -19.96 18.17
C LEU A 395 11.14 -19.14 18.82
N ARG A 396 11.45 -18.17 19.67
CA ARG A 396 10.47 -17.19 20.19
C ARG A 396 10.74 -15.80 19.60
N HIS A 397 9.69 -15.03 19.39
CA HIS A 397 9.74 -13.74 18.74
C HIS A 397 9.24 -12.62 19.68
N ALA A 398 9.84 -11.43 19.59
CA ALA A 398 9.42 -10.26 20.37
C ALA A 398 9.74 -8.95 19.66
N GLU A 399 8.91 -7.94 19.88
CA GLU A 399 9.16 -6.56 19.43
C GLU A 399 10.25 -5.86 20.25
N GLU A 400 10.32 -6.16 21.56
CA GLU A 400 11.21 -5.50 22.53
C GLU A 400 11.89 -6.50 23.48
N ILE A 401 12.89 -6.01 24.22
CA ILE A 401 13.55 -6.74 25.33
C ILE A 401 13.34 -5.98 26.63
N HIS A 402 13.29 -6.70 27.76
CA HIS A 402 13.26 -6.09 29.08
C HIS A 402 14.48 -5.17 29.25
N ARG A 403 14.24 -3.87 29.47
CA ARG A 403 15.31 -2.85 29.52
C ARG A 403 15.91 -2.64 30.91
N ARG A 404 15.28 -3.19 31.95
CA ARG A 404 15.62 -3.01 33.38
C ARG A 404 15.10 -4.17 34.23
N GLY A 405 15.53 -4.21 35.49
CA GLY A 405 15.11 -5.23 36.46
C GLY A 405 15.74 -6.59 36.24
N GLU A 406 15.31 -7.60 37.00
CA GLU A 406 15.92 -8.95 37.02
C GLU A 406 15.86 -9.68 35.66
N ARG A 407 14.95 -9.28 34.78
CA ARG A 407 14.77 -9.85 33.43
C ARG A 407 15.51 -9.08 32.34
N GLN A 408 16.32 -8.07 32.68
CA GLN A 408 17.02 -7.24 31.69
C GLN A 408 17.76 -8.07 30.62
N GLY A 409 17.55 -7.71 29.35
CA GLY A 409 18.12 -8.42 28.19
C GLY A 409 17.32 -9.64 27.70
N GLN A 410 16.35 -10.13 28.47
CA GLN A 410 15.42 -11.18 28.02
C GLN A 410 14.32 -10.60 27.13
N LEU A 411 13.70 -11.43 26.28
CA LEU A 411 12.54 -11.02 25.47
C LEU A 411 11.39 -10.48 26.34
N TYR A 412 10.79 -9.37 25.91
CA TYR A 412 9.50 -8.88 26.40
C TYR A 412 8.41 -9.40 25.48
N THR A 413 7.58 -10.31 25.99
CA THR A 413 6.49 -10.96 25.23
C THR A 413 5.13 -10.72 25.86
N GLU A 414 5.07 -9.97 26.96
CA GLU A 414 3.86 -9.71 27.74
C GLU A 414 2.82 -8.93 26.92
N ASN A 415 3.24 -8.01 26.04
CA ASN A 415 2.34 -7.26 25.16
C ASN A 415 1.74 -8.10 24.02
N LEU A 416 2.23 -9.33 23.79
CA LEU A 416 1.65 -10.28 22.83
C LEU A 416 0.37 -10.93 23.39
N ARG A 417 0.10 -10.74 24.69
CA ARG A 417 -1.06 -11.24 25.43
C ARG A 417 -1.18 -12.77 25.32
N SER A 418 -2.17 -13.31 24.61
CA SER A 418 -2.34 -14.76 24.45
C SER A 418 -1.67 -15.36 23.20
N ALA A 419 -1.08 -14.53 22.32
CA ALA A 419 -0.33 -14.99 21.15
C ALA A 419 1.06 -15.52 21.58
N ALA A 420 1.29 -16.82 21.40
CA ALA A 420 2.56 -17.44 21.82
C ALA A 420 3.77 -17.07 20.95
N ALA A 421 3.56 -16.64 19.69
CA ALA A 421 4.60 -16.23 18.72
C ALA A 421 5.85 -17.15 18.69
N THR A 422 5.64 -18.47 18.77
CA THR A 422 6.69 -19.46 19.04
C THR A 422 6.66 -20.59 18.00
N ASP A 423 7.75 -20.74 17.26
CA ASP A 423 7.93 -21.82 16.30
C ASP A 423 8.83 -22.93 16.86
N THR A 424 8.60 -24.18 16.47
CA THR A 424 9.47 -25.30 16.83
C THR A 424 9.78 -26.19 15.64
N TYR A 425 11.03 -26.69 15.57
CA TYR A 425 11.49 -27.63 14.57
C TYR A 425 12.09 -28.87 15.22
N THR A 426 11.55 -30.06 14.92
CA THR A 426 12.12 -31.36 15.31
C THR A 426 12.88 -31.99 14.14
N PHE A 427 14.14 -32.36 14.36
CA PHE A 427 15.04 -32.92 13.35
C PHE A 427 14.63 -34.33 12.90
N ALA A 428 14.65 -34.57 11.58
CA ALA A 428 14.43 -35.89 10.99
C ALA A 428 15.64 -36.84 11.15
N ARG A 429 16.84 -36.26 11.12
CA ARG A 429 18.14 -36.93 11.11
C ARG A 429 19.19 -35.99 11.68
N ASP A 430 20.35 -36.52 12.04
CA ASP A 430 21.50 -35.72 12.43
C ASP A 430 21.98 -34.82 11.27
N GLY A 431 22.45 -33.62 11.62
CA GLY A 431 23.10 -32.71 10.68
C GLY A 431 22.53 -31.29 10.71
N THR A 432 22.69 -30.58 9.59
CA THR A 432 22.31 -29.16 9.45
C THR A 432 21.16 -29.01 8.45
N VAL A 433 20.21 -28.12 8.77
CA VAL A 433 19.03 -27.80 7.96
C VAL A 433 18.80 -26.29 7.95
N THR A 434 18.08 -25.78 6.96
CA THR A 434 17.49 -24.44 7.03
C THR A 434 16.00 -24.58 7.31
N TYR A 435 15.57 -24.16 8.49
CA TYR A 435 14.15 -24.10 8.86
C TYR A 435 13.59 -22.71 8.56
N GLN A 436 12.36 -22.69 8.05
CA GLN A 436 11.54 -21.49 7.87
C GLN A 436 10.07 -21.92 8.00
N PRO A 437 9.29 -21.35 8.93
CA PRO A 437 7.84 -21.54 8.98
C PRO A 437 7.16 -21.14 7.67
N ARG A 438 5.96 -21.67 7.43
CA ARG A 438 5.19 -21.50 6.19
C ARG A 438 3.78 -20.98 6.42
N PHE A 439 3.19 -21.29 7.56
CA PHE A 439 1.76 -21.09 7.82
C PHE A 439 1.48 -20.22 9.05
N THR A 440 2.44 -19.36 9.40
CA THR A 440 2.36 -18.38 10.48
C THR A 440 3.05 -17.08 10.09
N GLN A 441 2.92 -16.06 10.93
CA GLN A 441 3.62 -14.77 10.82
C GLN A 441 3.71 -14.12 12.19
N HIS A 442 4.78 -13.37 12.45
CA HIS A 442 5.03 -12.68 13.73
C HIS A 442 5.45 -11.24 13.45
N GLY A 443 5.10 -10.32 14.36
CA GLY A 443 5.71 -8.99 14.46
C GLY A 443 6.85 -9.00 15.49
N PHE A 444 8.08 -8.70 15.06
CA PHE A 444 9.27 -8.84 15.91
C PHE A 444 10.50 -8.08 15.40
N ARG A 445 11.37 -7.73 16.37
CA ARG A 445 12.76 -7.30 16.16
C ARG A 445 13.76 -8.33 16.67
N TYR A 446 13.38 -9.10 17.69
CA TYR A 446 14.27 -10.01 18.41
C TYR A 446 13.82 -11.46 18.23
N ILE A 447 14.79 -12.35 18.06
CA ILE A 447 14.59 -13.81 17.98
C ILE A 447 15.36 -14.46 19.13
N GLU A 448 14.69 -15.26 19.96
CA GLU A 448 15.32 -16.16 20.92
C GLU A 448 15.34 -17.59 20.37
N ILE A 449 16.53 -18.21 20.36
CA ILE A 449 16.75 -19.59 19.93
C ILE A 449 17.16 -20.43 21.15
N THR A 450 16.42 -21.52 21.38
CA THR A 450 16.66 -22.49 22.47
C THR A 450 16.61 -23.93 21.95
N GLY A 451 17.31 -24.85 22.60
CA GLY A 451 17.34 -26.28 22.21
C GLY A 451 18.42 -26.67 21.19
N VAL A 452 19.40 -25.80 20.92
CA VAL A 452 20.60 -26.09 20.11
C VAL A 452 21.86 -26.13 20.99
N ASP A 453 22.78 -27.06 20.70
CA ASP A 453 24.05 -27.22 21.42
C ASP A 453 25.02 -26.05 21.16
N THR A 454 24.92 -25.44 19.97
CA THR A 454 25.79 -24.34 19.52
C THR A 454 24.97 -23.19 18.95
N ALA A 455 25.34 -21.95 19.28
CA ALA A 455 24.74 -20.76 18.69
C ALA A 455 24.90 -20.73 17.16
N PRO A 456 23.82 -20.51 16.38
CA PRO A 456 23.94 -20.17 14.96
C PRO A 456 24.83 -18.95 14.71
N ALA A 457 25.35 -18.83 13.48
CA ALA A 457 26.05 -17.62 13.05
C ALA A 457 25.05 -16.47 12.78
N LEU A 458 25.49 -15.21 12.88
CA LEU A 458 24.61 -14.04 12.63
C LEU A 458 23.95 -14.08 11.25
N VAL A 459 24.73 -14.40 10.20
CA VAL A 459 24.21 -14.53 8.82
C VAL A 459 23.26 -15.72 8.62
N ASP A 460 23.34 -16.71 9.51
CA ASP A 460 22.54 -17.93 9.52
C ASP A 460 21.22 -17.77 10.31
N VAL A 461 21.00 -16.60 10.96
CA VAL A 461 19.73 -16.19 11.57
C VAL A 461 19.17 -15.02 10.77
N GLN A 462 18.06 -15.23 10.08
CA GLN A 462 17.45 -14.26 9.18
C GLN A 462 15.98 -14.07 9.50
N ALA A 463 15.44 -12.88 9.21
CA ALA A 463 14.01 -12.66 9.05
C ALA A 463 13.66 -12.63 7.55
N VAL A 464 12.57 -13.30 7.20
CA VAL A 464 11.93 -13.21 5.88
C VAL A 464 10.72 -12.32 6.05
N VAL A 465 10.78 -11.11 5.49
CA VAL A 465 9.74 -10.09 5.65
C VAL A 465 8.55 -10.46 4.79
N LEU A 466 7.38 -10.61 5.41
CA LEU A 466 6.12 -10.94 4.74
C LEU A 466 5.20 -9.72 4.70
N GLY A 467 4.50 -9.54 3.58
CA GLY A 467 3.48 -8.51 3.39
C GLY A 467 2.87 -8.62 1.99
N SER A 468 1.72 -7.99 1.76
CA SER A 468 1.16 -7.82 0.42
C SER A 468 2.13 -6.99 -0.43
N ASP A 469 2.42 -7.48 -1.63
CA ASP A 469 3.54 -7.03 -2.48
C ASP A 469 3.21 -5.75 -3.28
N LEU A 470 2.76 -4.70 -2.60
CA LEU A 470 2.35 -3.43 -3.22
C LEU A 470 3.57 -2.69 -3.81
N PRO A 471 3.48 -2.17 -5.05
CA PRO A 471 4.53 -1.35 -5.64
C PRO A 471 4.83 -0.08 -4.82
N ASP A 472 6.10 0.32 -4.74
CA ASP A 472 6.48 1.63 -4.20
C ASP A 472 5.88 2.78 -5.05
N ALA A 473 5.17 3.70 -4.39
CA ALA A 473 4.59 4.87 -5.02
C ALA A 473 5.37 6.16 -4.74
N GLY A 474 6.15 6.25 -3.66
CA GLY A 474 6.88 7.47 -3.34
C GLY A 474 8.01 7.27 -2.34
N ASP A 475 8.94 8.22 -2.32
CA ASP A 475 10.07 8.26 -1.38
C ASP A 475 10.26 9.70 -0.87
N LEU A 476 10.67 9.85 0.39
CA LEU A 476 10.99 11.14 1.02
C LEU A 476 12.26 10.97 1.85
N ARG A 477 13.25 11.82 1.57
CA ARG A 477 14.53 11.88 2.30
C ARG A 477 14.74 13.27 2.84
N LEU A 478 15.21 13.36 4.07
CA LEU A 478 15.32 14.62 4.82
C LEU A 478 16.73 14.75 5.39
N SER A 479 17.26 15.97 5.40
CA SER A 479 18.59 16.20 5.96
C SER A 479 18.66 16.09 7.48
N ASN A 480 17.52 16.19 8.16
CA ASN A 480 17.40 15.95 9.59
C ASN A 480 17.34 14.43 9.87
N PRO A 481 18.34 13.84 10.58
CA PRO A 481 18.38 12.39 10.77
C PRO A 481 17.19 11.82 11.55
N MET A 482 16.58 12.61 12.45
CA MET A 482 15.40 12.19 13.22
C MET A 482 14.17 12.14 12.32
N LEU A 483 13.93 13.16 11.50
CA LEU A 483 12.78 13.16 10.58
C LEU A 483 12.93 12.12 9.47
N ASP A 484 14.16 11.89 8.99
CA ASP A 484 14.48 10.84 8.04
C ASP A 484 14.27 9.43 8.64
N GLN A 485 14.60 9.25 9.93
CA GLN A 485 14.23 8.04 10.68
C GLN A 485 12.72 7.91 10.89
N LEU A 486 11.99 9.02 11.09
CA LEU A 486 10.53 9.00 11.21
C LEU A 486 9.88 8.48 9.93
N VAL A 487 10.31 8.95 8.74
CA VAL A 487 9.84 8.42 7.45
C VAL A 487 10.10 6.92 7.32
N ARG A 488 11.28 6.43 7.75
CA ARG A 488 11.58 4.99 7.79
C ARG A 488 10.63 4.23 8.73
N ASN A 489 10.40 4.74 9.94
CA ASN A 489 9.52 4.10 10.92
C ASN A 489 8.08 3.98 10.41
N ILE A 490 7.57 5.03 9.73
CA ILE A 490 6.24 5.03 9.11
C ILE A 490 6.16 3.96 8.01
N ARG A 491 7.16 3.90 7.11
CA ARG A 491 7.22 2.89 6.03
C ARG A 491 7.24 1.46 6.58
N TRP A 492 8.04 1.20 7.62
CA TRP A 492 8.06 -0.13 8.26
C TRP A 492 6.75 -0.45 8.99
N GLY A 493 6.10 0.54 9.60
CA GLY A 493 4.78 0.39 10.23
C GLY A 493 3.67 0.00 9.25
N GLN A 494 3.62 0.67 8.08
CA GLN A 494 2.72 0.30 6.98
C GLN A 494 3.02 -1.11 6.48
N ARG A 495 4.27 -1.38 6.09
CA ARG A 495 4.68 -2.65 5.50
C ARG A 495 4.40 -3.84 6.41
N GLY A 496 4.55 -3.66 7.72
CA GLY A 496 4.25 -4.70 8.69
C GLY A 496 2.76 -5.06 8.77
N ASN A 497 1.89 -4.06 8.65
CA ASN A 497 0.45 -4.24 8.82
C ASN A 497 -0.33 -4.39 7.50
N PHE A 498 0.33 -4.36 6.35
CA PHE A 498 -0.30 -4.58 5.05
C PHE A 498 -0.11 -6.04 4.64
N LEU A 499 -0.89 -6.95 5.25
CA LEU A 499 -0.81 -8.39 5.01
C LEU A 499 -2.22 -8.94 4.76
N SER A 500 -2.62 -9.02 3.50
CA SER A 500 -3.98 -9.36 3.01
C SER A 500 -5.12 -8.42 3.41
N ILE A 501 -4.97 -7.67 4.51
CA ILE A 501 -5.84 -6.61 5.02
C ILE A 501 -4.96 -5.57 5.75
N PRO A 502 -5.39 -4.31 5.93
CA PRO A 502 -4.67 -3.32 6.73
C PRO A 502 -4.93 -3.55 8.23
N THR A 503 -4.02 -4.25 8.92
CA THR A 503 -4.18 -4.58 10.36
C THR A 503 -3.86 -3.41 11.29
N ASP A 504 -4.27 -3.49 12.57
CA ASP A 504 -3.81 -2.61 13.64
C ASP A 504 -2.35 -2.88 14.04
N THR A 505 -2.06 -4.12 14.43
CA THR A 505 -0.73 -4.60 14.82
C THR A 505 -0.48 -5.97 14.21
N PRO A 506 0.78 -6.32 13.89
CA PRO A 506 1.12 -7.63 13.37
C PRO A 506 1.59 -8.61 14.45
N ALA A 507 1.67 -8.18 15.72
CA ALA A 507 2.37 -8.90 16.77
C ALA A 507 1.43 -9.71 17.70
N ARG A 508 0.53 -9.05 18.43
CA ARG A 508 -0.31 -9.67 19.47
C ARG A 508 -1.46 -10.51 18.90
N ASP A 509 -2.28 -11.04 19.79
CA ASP A 509 -3.56 -11.72 19.54
C ASP A 509 -4.67 -10.74 19.08
N GLU A 510 -4.43 -10.06 17.97
CA GLU A 510 -5.40 -9.13 17.39
C GLU A 510 -5.34 -9.19 15.86
N ARG A 511 -4.55 -8.29 15.25
CA ARG A 511 -4.24 -8.30 13.81
C ARG A 511 -5.50 -8.19 12.95
N LEU A 512 -6.39 -7.30 13.38
CA LEU A 512 -7.72 -7.09 12.81
C LEU A 512 -7.71 -5.89 11.89
N GLY A 513 -8.55 -5.91 10.85
CA GLY A 513 -8.69 -4.79 9.92
C GLY A 513 -9.49 -3.65 10.54
N TRP A 514 -8.91 -2.97 11.52
CA TRP A 514 -9.54 -1.87 12.24
C TRP A 514 -9.75 -0.68 11.31
N THR A 515 -11.01 -0.26 11.21
CA THR A 515 -11.44 0.75 10.24
C THR A 515 -10.89 2.14 10.54
N GLY A 516 -10.79 2.53 11.82
CA GLY A 516 -10.32 3.86 12.23
C GLY A 516 -8.83 4.09 11.99
N ASP A 517 -8.02 3.05 12.17
CA ASP A 517 -6.59 3.06 11.93
C ASP A 517 -6.29 3.40 10.45
N ILE A 518 -6.92 2.67 9.52
CA ILE A 518 -6.70 2.89 8.09
C ILE A 518 -7.42 4.13 7.57
N ASN A 519 -8.53 4.57 8.18
CA ASN A 519 -9.12 5.90 7.93
C ASN A 519 -8.06 7.00 8.08
N VAL A 520 -7.39 7.06 9.23
CA VAL A 520 -6.41 8.12 9.51
C VAL A 520 -5.11 7.97 8.71
N PHE A 521 -4.75 6.74 8.34
CA PHE A 521 -3.47 6.45 7.69
C PHE A 521 -3.52 6.37 6.15
N ALA A 522 -4.67 6.10 5.52
CA ALA A 522 -4.79 5.91 4.07
C ALA A 522 -4.17 7.02 3.19
N PRO A 523 -4.21 8.32 3.55
CA PRO A 523 -3.48 9.36 2.82
C PRO A 523 -1.97 9.13 2.79
N THR A 524 -1.37 8.81 3.94
CA THR A 524 0.07 8.50 4.05
C THR A 524 0.40 7.18 3.36
N ALA A 525 -0.43 6.15 3.53
CA ALA A 525 -0.24 4.86 2.87
C ALA A 525 -0.13 4.99 1.35
N SER A 526 -0.96 5.86 0.77
CA SER A 526 -1.04 6.15 -0.67
C SER A 526 0.05 7.11 -1.17
N ARG A 527 0.85 7.73 -0.28
CA ARG A 527 2.13 8.35 -0.66
C ARG A 527 3.21 7.30 -0.86
N LEU A 528 3.30 6.34 0.05
CA LEU A 528 4.41 5.40 0.16
C LEU A 528 4.31 4.25 -0.85
N GLN A 529 3.13 3.64 -1.02
CA GLN A 529 2.89 2.50 -1.92
C GLN A 529 1.61 2.71 -2.77
N ASP A 530 1.50 2.01 -3.89
CA ASP A 530 0.31 2.05 -4.75
C ASP A 530 -0.80 1.21 -4.10
N THR A 531 -1.66 1.88 -3.34
CA THR A 531 -2.71 1.28 -2.52
C THR A 531 -3.95 0.85 -3.31
N ARG A 532 -4.03 1.12 -4.62
CA ARG A 532 -5.27 0.97 -5.40
C ARG A 532 -5.86 -0.44 -5.33
N ALA A 533 -5.08 -1.47 -5.61
CA ALA A 533 -5.58 -2.83 -5.66
C ALA A 533 -5.86 -3.39 -4.25
N PHE A 534 -4.90 -3.23 -3.33
CA PHE A 534 -5.01 -3.65 -1.93
C PHE A 534 -6.18 -3.00 -1.17
N LEU A 535 -6.33 -1.68 -1.23
CA LEU A 535 -7.44 -1.01 -0.54
C LEU A 535 -8.76 -1.24 -1.26
N SER A 536 -8.83 -1.34 -2.59
CA SER A 536 -10.09 -1.77 -3.27
C SER A 536 -10.54 -3.16 -2.84
N LYS A 537 -9.60 -4.10 -2.64
CA LYS A 537 -9.90 -5.43 -2.09
C LYS A 537 -10.45 -5.35 -0.66
N TRP A 538 -9.92 -4.47 0.18
CA TRP A 538 -10.45 -4.28 1.54
C TRP A 538 -11.80 -3.54 1.52
N MET A 539 -12.02 -2.61 0.59
CA MET A 539 -13.33 -1.99 0.38
C MET A 539 -14.40 -2.99 -0.08
N ASP A 540 -14.03 -4.04 -0.84
CA ASP A 540 -14.90 -5.20 -1.09
C ASP A 540 -15.24 -5.95 0.21
N ASP A 541 -14.33 -6.02 1.20
CA ASP A 541 -14.60 -6.62 2.51
C ASP A 541 -15.53 -5.73 3.35
N LEU A 542 -15.46 -4.40 3.22
CA LEU A 542 -16.42 -3.48 3.86
C LEU A 542 -17.81 -3.57 3.23
N ALA A 543 -17.88 -3.74 1.90
CA ALA A 543 -19.14 -4.02 1.21
C ALA A 543 -19.77 -5.34 1.67
N ASP A 544 -18.96 -6.38 1.89
CA ASP A 544 -19.41 -7.61 2.51
C ASP A 544 -19.89 -7.38 3.95
N ALA A 545 -19.18 -6.57 4.76
CA ALA A 545 -19.49 -6.33 6.17
C ALA A 545 -20.66 -5.36 6.44
N GLN A 546 -21.11 -4.58 5.45
CA GLN A 546 -22.10 -3.51 5.64
C GLN A 546 -23.44 -4.02 6.22
N LEU A 547 -23.87 -3.39 7.30
CA LEU A 547 -25.10 -3.70 8.03
C LEU A 547 -26.35 -3.25 7.25
N GLY A 548 -27.53 -3.68 7.71
CA GLY A 548 -28.81 -3.41 7.02
C GLY A 548 -29.19 -1.92 6.97
N ASP A 549 -28.86 -1.19 8.02
CA ASP A 549 -29.04 0.27 8.15
C ASP A 549 -28.06 1.09 7.29
N GLY A 550 -26.94 0.51 6.86
CA GLY A 550 -25.87 1.16 6.10
C GLY A 550 -24.58 1.35 6.89
N ASN A 551 -24.56 1.06 8.19
CA ASN A 551 -23.37 1.18 9.05
C ASN A 551 -22.34 0.04 8.80
N ILE A 552 -21.11 0.21 9.30
CA ILE A 552 -19.99 -0.73 9.10
C ILE A 552 -19.44 -1.17 10.48
N PRO A 553 -19.16 -2.47 10.74
CA PRO A 553 -18.48 -2.91 11.95
C PRO A 553 -17.11 -2.24 12.17
N ALA A 554 -16.63 -2.14 13.41
CA ALA A 554 -15.36 -1.46 13.67
C ALA A 554 -14.13 -2.21 13.09
N ILE A 555 -14.24 -3.53 12.95
CA ILE A 555 -13.25 -4.42 12.31
C ILE A 555 -13.82 -5.06 11.04
N VAL A 556 -12.99 -5.13 9.99
CA VAL A 556 -13.36 -5.75 8.71
C VAL A 556 -12.17 -6.52 8.12
N PRO A 557 -12.30 -7.82 7.77
CA PRO A 557 -13.49 -8.67 7.82
C PRO A 557 -14.08 -8.86 9.23
N TYR A 558 -15.41 -8.81 9.33
CA TYR A 558 -16.12 -9.01 10.60
C TYR A 558 -16.43 -10.51 10.82
N PRO A 559 -15.89 -11.16 11.87
CA PRO A 559 -16.01 -12.62 12.06
C PRO A 559 -17.30 -13.05 12.78
N GLY A 560 -18.30 -12.18 12.93
CA GLY A 560 -19.54 -12.51 13.65
C GLY A 560 -19.38 -12.59 15.18
N LYS A 561 -18.41 -11.84 15.73
CA LYS A 561 -18.05 -11.81 17.16
C LYS A 561 -18.26 -10.42 17.76
N ASP A 562 -17.33 -9.94 18.57
CA ASP A 562 -17.37 -8.61 19.17
C ASP A 562 -17.11 -7.51 18.10
N PHE A 563 -17.25 -6.24 18.49
CA PHE A 563 -17.00 -5.07 17.63
C PHE A 563 -17.90 -4.93 16.39
N LYS A 564 -19.12 -5.46 16.47
CA LYS A 564 -20.21 -5.17 15.51
C LYS A 564 -20.60 -3.69 15.52
N GLU A 565 -20.58 -3.07 16.70
CA GLU A 565 -20.75 -1.64 16.90
C GLU A 565 -19.44 -0.89 16.61
N THR A 566 -19.56 0.37 16.20
CA THR A 566 -18.48 1.18 15.64
C THR A 566 -18.57 2.63 16.11
N GLY A 567 -17.52 3.40 15.91
CA GLY A 567 -17.45 4.81 16.31
C GLY A 567 -17.32 5.79 15.13
N VAL A 568 -17.46 7.06 15.49
CA VAL A 568 -17.05 8.23 14.69
C VAL A 568 -15.56 8.21 14.45
N GLY A 569 -15.13 8.25 13.20
CA GLY A 569 -13.73 8.10 12.81
C GLY A 569 -13.31 6.64 12.61
N TRP A 570 -14.20 5.67 12.80
CA TRP A 570 -14.00 4.26 12.43
C TRP A 570 -14.79 3.93 11.17
N ALA A 571 -16.12 3.93 11.25
CA ALA A 571 -16.98 3.60 10.09
C ALA A 571 -16.79 4.53 8.88
N ASP A 572 -16.39 5.79 9.14
CA ASP A 572 -16.11 6.85 8.18
C ASP A 572 -14.99 6.47 7.19
N ALA A 573 -14.18 5.44 7.53
CA ALA A 573 -13.28 4.75 6.60
C ALA A 573 -13.94 4.39 5.26
N TYR A 574 -15.25 4.10 5.27
CA TYR A 574 -15.99 3.74 4.06
C TYR A 574 -16.14 4.89 3.05
N ILE A 575 -15.94 6.14 3.49
CA ILE A 575 -15.88 7.34 2.64
C ILE A 575 -14.43 7.82 2.49
N THR A 576 -13.67 7.89 3.58
CA THR A 576 -12.33 8.50 3.58
C THR A 576 -11.28 7.66 2.85
N VAL A 577 -11.34 6.32 2.93
CA VAL A 577 -10.35 5.45 2.26
C VAL A 577 -10.49 5.50 0.73
N PRO A 578 -11.69 5.36 0.13
CA PRO A 578 -11.88 5.59 -1.31
C PRO A 578 -11.48 6.99 -1.74
N TYR A 579 -11.80 8.02 -0.94
CA TYR A 579 -11.40 9.40 -1.21
C TYR A 579 -9.88 9.56 -1.21
N ALA A 580 -9.15 8.97 -0.25
CA ALA A 580 -7.69 9.04 -0.18
C ALA A 580 -7.02 8.38 -1.39
N VAL A 581 -7.45 7.17 -1.76
CA VAL A 581 -6.96 6.44 -2.94
C VAL A 581 -7.23 7.23 -4.22
N TRP A 582 -8.45 7.76 -4.38
CA TRP A 582 -8.81 8.60 -5.52
C TRP A 582 -8.02 9.90 -5.55
N ARG A 583 -7.86 10.62 -4.44
CA ARG A 583 -7.04 11.86 -4.39
C ARG A 583 -5.59 11.61 -4.76
N ALA A 584 -4.99 10.50 -4.32
CA ALA A 584 -3.61 10.15 -4.64
C ALA A 584 -3.39 9.76 -6.12
N THR A 585 -4.41 9.17 -6.77
CA THR A 585 -4.22 8.49 -8.08
C THR A 585 -5.08 9.02 -9.23
N GLY A 586 -6.21 9.67 -8.95
CA GLY A 586 -7.20 10.09 -9.94
C GLY A 586 -8.03 8.93 -10.50
N ASP A 587 -7.82 7.71 -9.99
CA ASP A 587 -8.50 6.49 -10.42
C ASP A 587 -9.90 6.42 -9.80
N THR A 588 -10.95 6.39 -10.63
CA THR A 588 -12.35 6.36 -10.15
C THR A 588 -12.91 4.95 -10.06
N ALA A 589 -12.13 3.90 -10.35
CA ALA A 589 -12.60 2.51 -10.27
C ALA A 589 -13.10 2.16 -8.86
N ILE A 590 -12.31 2.46 -7.82
CA ILE A 590 -12.69 2.26 -6.41
C ILE A 590 -13.98 3.02 -6.05
N LEU A 591 -14.15 4.24 -6.59
CA LEU A 591 -15.37 5.02 -6.36
C LEU A 591 -16.58 4.38 -7.02
N ARG A 592 -16.50 4.03 -8.32
CA ARG A 592 -17.59 3.40 -9.06
C ARG A 592 -18.02 2.08 -8.43
N ARG A 593 -17.05 1.26 -8.03
CA ARG A 593 -17.26 -0.08 -7.47
C ARG A 593 -18.06 -0.05 -6.16
N HIS A 594 -17.78 0.92 -5.28
CA HIS A 594 -18.39 1.01 -3.96
C HIS A 594 -19.48 2.08 -3.82
N TRP A 595 -19.76 2.87 -4.86
CA TRP A 595 -20.63 4.05 -4.80
C TRP A 595 -21.98 3.84 -4.13
N VAL A 596 -22.68 2.74 -4.46
CA VAL A 596 -23.99 2.41 -3.89
C VAL A 596 -23.91 2.17 -2.39
N ALA A 597 -22.86 1.51 -1.93
CA ALA A 597 -22.68 1.17 -0.53
C ALA A 597 -22.14 2.35 0.29
N MET A 598 -21.26 3.17 -0.29
CA MET A 598 -20.85 4.47 0.26
C MET A 598 -22.05 5.41 0.45
N ARG A 599 -22.97 5.44 -0.52
CA ARG A 599 -24.24 6.17 -0.40
C ARG A 599 -25.11 5.67 0.75
N ARG A 600 -25.25 4.35 0.93
CA ARG A 600 -25.98 3.79 2.09
C ARG A 600 -25.39 4.22 3.43
N PHE A 601 -24.06 4.29 3.53
CA PHE A 601 -23.40 4.78 4.74
C PHE A 601 -23.59 6.30 4.93
N HIS A 602 -23.49 7.10 3.87
CA HIS A 602 -23.80 8.53 3.93
C HIS A 602 -25.27 8.81 4.30
N ASP A 603 -26.20 8.01 3.78
CA ASP A 603 -27.62 8.05 4.16
C ASP A 603 -27.82 7.67 5.63
N PHE A 604 -27.09 6.68 6.15
CA PHE A 604 -27.08 6.32 7.56
C PHE A 604 -26.63 7.50 8.45
N LEU A 605 -25.49 8.13 8.14
CA LEU A 605 -25.02 9.34 8.85
C LEU A 605 -26.05 10.47 8.79
N ARG A 606 -26.57 10.75 7.58
CA ARG A 606 -27.55 11.81 7.36
C ARG A 606 -28.86 11.55 8.13
N ASN A 607 -29.31 10.31 8.23
CA ASN A 607 -30.52 9.97 8.98
C ASN A 607 -30.32 10.10 10.50
N GLY A 608 -29.11 9.82 11.01
CA GLY A 608 -28.74 10.09 12.40
C GLY A 608 -28.81 11.59 12.72
N ALA A 609 -27.98 12.39 12.05
CA ALA A 609 -27.86 13.83 12.26
C ALA A 609 -29.10 14.67 11.88
N MET A 610 -30.13 14.10 11.25
CA MET A 610 -31.40 14.78 10.94
C MET A 610 -32.55 14.40 11.90
N ALA A 611 -32.35 13.48 12.84
CA ALA A 611 -33.43 12.93 13.67
C ALA A 611 -34.21 13.99 14.48
N ASP A 612 -33.54 15.08 14.90
CA ASP A 612 -34.13 16.23 15.59
C ASP A 612 -34.10 17.52 14.75
N GLY A 613 -33.58 17.45 13.53
CA GLY A 613 -33.46 18.56 12.57
C GLY A 613 -32.27 19.51 12.77
N ASN A 614 -31.36 19.27 13.72
CA ASN A 614 -30.30 20.22 14.08
C ASN A 614 -29.01 20.11 13.22
N LEU A 615 -28.81 19.01 12.47
CA LEU A 615 -27.62 18.68 11.66
C LEU A 615 -26.32 18.40 12.44
N LEU A 616 -26.42 18.11 13.73
CA LEU A 616 -25.35 17.63 14.60
C LEU A 616 -25.40 16.10 14.65
N GLU A 617 -24.25 15.46 14.49
CA GLU A 617 -24.14 14.00 14.65
C GLU A 617 -23.76 13.73 16.11
N GLU A 618 -24.69 13.17 16.90
CA GLU A 618 -24.46 12.86 18.32
C GLU A 618 -24.53 11.34 18.62
N GLY A 619 -24.90 10.51 17.63
CA GLY A 619 -25.52 9.21 17.87
C GLY A 619 -24.63 7.97 17.81
N ARG A 620 -23.42 8.06 17.24
CA ARG A 620 -22.50 6.91 17.06
C ARG A 620 -21.59 6.65 18.27
N ILE A 621 -22.22 6.59 19.45
CA ILE A 621 -21.58 6.30 20.73
C ILE A 621 -21.24 4.81 20.81
N SER A 622 -19.97 4.50 21.02
CA SER A 622 -19.46 3.14 21.26
C SER A 622 -18.22 3.17 22.18
N PHE A 623 -17.57 2.02 22.37
CA PHE A 623 -16.26 1.92 23.03
C PHE A 623 -15.19 2.85 22.41
N PHE A 624 -15.33 3.18 21.14
CA PHE A 624 -14.39 4.01 20.37
C PHE A 624 -14.67 5.51 20.45
N SER A 625 -15.67 5.95 21.22
CA SER A 625 -16.05 7.38 21.31
C SER A 625 -14.88 8.28 21.71
N GLY A 626 -14.79 9.44 21.05
CA GLY A 626 -13.79 10.48 21.28
C GLY A 626 -12.49 10.23 20.54
N ASP A 627 -11.41 10.91 20.94
CA ASP A 627 -10.10 10.79 20.30
C ASP A 627 -9.27 9.68 20.95
N TRP A 628 -9.17 8.53 20.28
CA TRP A 628 -8.54 7.33 20.83
C TRP A 628 -7.07 7.57 21.18
N LEU A 629 -6.69 7.19 22.41
CA LEU A 629 -5.36 7.41 22.99
C LEU A 629 -4.90 8.89 23.12
N SER A 630 -5.84 9.84 23.06
CA SER A 630 -5.61 11.25 23.44
C SER A 630 -5.09 11.41 24.87
N LEU A 631 -4.22 12.41 25.06
CA LEU A 631 -3.57 12.81 26.31
C LEU A 631 -4.19 14.08 26.91
N GLU A 632 -5.32 14.54 26.38
CA GLU A 632 -5.98 15.78 26.79
C GLU A 632 -6.55 15.77 28.21
N GLY A 633 -6.79 14.58 28.78
CA GLY A 633 -7.39 14.44 30.12
C GLY A 633 -8.85 14.88 30.22
N VAL A 634 -9.49 15.19 29.09
CA VAL A 634 -10.92 15.46 28.96
C VAL A 634 -11.65 14.13 28.81
N ASP A 635 -12.88 14.05 29.34
CA ASP A 635 -13.78 12.94 29.07
C ASP A 635 -14.07 12.86 27.56
N ARG A 636 -13.72 11.72 26.95
CA ARG A 636 -13.92 11.42 25.53
C ARG A 636 -15.37 11.58 25.10
N MET A 637 -16.34 11.30 25.98
CA MET A 637 -17.76 11.49 25.69
C MET A 637 -18.14 12.96 25.52
N ARG A 638 -17.35 13.88 26.06
CA ARG A 638 -17.61 15.33 26.01
C ARG A 638 -17.05 16.01 24.76
N GLU A 639 -16.02 15.43 24.14
CA GLU A 639 -15.52 15.86 22.82
C GLU A 639 -16.21 15.14 21.65
N HIS A 640 -16.81 13.97 21.90
CA HIS A 640 -17.39 13.11 20.86
C HIS A 640 -18.40 13.83 19.93
N PRO A 641 -19.41 14.58 20.39
CA PRO A 641 -20.36 15.26 19.47
C PRO A 641 -19.70 16.28 18.53
N THR A 642 -18.65 16.97 19.02
CA THR A 642 -17.87 17.92 18.21
C THR A 642 -17.08 17.18 17.13
N ILE A 643 -16.39 16.09 17.49
CA ILE A 643 -15.63 15.23 16.54
C ILE A 643 -16.59 14.58 15.52
N ALA A 644 -17.78 14.16 15.98
CA ALA A 644 -18.82 13.52 15.19
C ALA A 644 -19.41 14.43 14.11
N THR A 645 -19.82 15.64 14.50
CA THR A 645 -20.33 16.63 13.55
C THR A 645 -19.24 17.12 12.59
N ALA A 646 -17.98 17.18 13.04
CA ALA A 646 -16.84 17.47 12.17
C ALA A 646 -16.64 16.40 11.09
N TYR A 647 -16.63 15.12 11.45
CA TYR A 647 -16.58 14.01 10.48
C TYR A 647 -17.76 14.02 9.52
N PHE A 648 -19.00 14.22 10.00
CA PHE A 648 -20.17 14.25 9.12
C PHE A 648 -20.10 15.39 8.08
N ALA A 649 -19.58 16.57 8.44
CA ALA A 649 -19.33 17.66 7.51
C ALA A 649 -18.28 17.30 6.45
N GLU A 650 -17.20 16.64 6.87
CA GLU A 650 -16.06 16.27 6.02
C GLU A 650 -16.40 15.10 5.08
N ASP A 651 -17.04 14.04 5.56
CA ASP A 651 -17.56 12.93 4.75
C ASP A 651 -18.54 13.44 3.70
N THR A 652 -19.44 14.36 4.07
CA THR A 652 -20.38 14.98 3.11
C THR A 652 -19.64 15.82 2.06
N ARG A 653 -18.55 16.51 2.41
CA ARG A 653 -17.69 17.23 1.45
C ARG A 653 -17.01 16.25 0.50
N MET A 654 -16.38 15.19 1.03
CA MET A 654 -15.70 14.15 0.24
C MET A 654 -16.67 13.47 -0.73
N MET A 655 -17.87 13.08 -0.26
CA MET A 655 -18.92 12.50 -1.11
C MET A 655 -19.34 13.43 -2.24
N ALA A 656 -19.40 14.75 -2.01
CA ALA A 656 -19.74 15.71 -3.05
C ALA A 656 -18.65 15.88 -4.14
N GLU A 657 -17.38 15.81 -3.74
CA GLU A 657 -16.25 15.81 -4.69
C GLU A 657 -16.18 14.50 -5.50
N MET A 658 -16.40 13.36 -4.84
CA MET A 658 -16.47 12.05 -5.51
C MET A 658 -17.68 11.96 -6.45
N ALA A 659 -18.83 12.51 -6.08
CA ALA A 659 -19.98 12.65 -6.98
C ALA A 659 -19.62 13.47 -8.22
N THR A 660 -18.85 14.56 -8.06
CA THR A 660 -18.37 15.36 -9.18
C THR A 660 -17.45 14.54 -10.09
N ALA A 661 -16.53 13.76 -9.53
CA ALA A 661 -15.61 12.88 -10.27
C ALA A 661 -16.34 11.77 -11.05
N LEU A 662 -17.46 11.28 -10.51
CA LEU A 662 -18.33 10.27 -11.13
C LEU A 662 -19.33 10.85 -12.15
N GLY A 663 -19.43 12.18 -12.28
CA GLY A 663 -20.38 12.85 -13.17
C GLY A 663 -21.78 13.07 -12.57
N GLU A 664 -21.98 12.75 -11.29
CA GLU A 664 -23.22 12.87 -10.53
C GLU A 664 -23.50 14.32 -10.08
N ALA A 665 -23.49 15.25 -11.05
CA ALA A 665 -23.47 16.70 -10.79
C ALA A 665 -24.69 17.22 -10.01
N GLY A 666 -25.82 16.52 -10.04
CA GLY A 666 -27.00 16.84 -9.20
C GLY A 666 -26.73 16.56 -7.73
N GLN A 667 -26.30 15.32 -7.43
CA GLN A 667 -25.98 14.86 -6.08
C GLN A 667 -24.80 15.64 -5.47
N ALA A 668 -23.80 15.97 -6.29
CA ALA A 668 -22.67 16.82 -5.88
C ALA A 668 -23.11 18.18 -5.34
N ARG A 669 -24.06 18.85 -6.02
CA ARG A 669 -24.59 20.16 -5.57
C ARG A 669 -25.42 20.04 -4.30
N GLU A 670 -26.22 18.97 -4.16
CA GLU A 670 -26.99 18.70 -2.93
C GLU A 670 -26.05 18.55 -1.74
N TRP A 671 -25.02 17.70 -1.85
CA TRP A 671 -24.09 17.46 -0.75
C TRP A 671 -23.13 18.63 -0.49
N GLN A 672 -22.74 19.41 -1.50
CA GLN A 672 -22.05 20.70 -1.28
C GLN A 672 -22.88 21.65 -0.40
N ALA A 673 -24.19 21.76 -0.67
CA ALA A 673 -25.10 22.58 0.13
C ALA A 673 -25.33 21.99 1.54
N LEU A 674 -25.42 20.66 1.66
CA LEU A 674 -25.55 19.98 2.95
C LEU A 674 -24.30 20.19 3.81
N ALA A 675 -23.10 19.96 3.27
CA ALA A 675 -21.84 20.20 3.98
C ALA A 675 -21.70 21.65 4.46
N ALA A 676 -22.16 22.63 3.66
CA ALA A 676 -22.20 24.03 4.08
C ALA A 676 -23.17 24.28 5.26
N ARG A 677 -24.32 23.61 5.29
CA ARG A 677 -25.27 23.67 6.40
C ARG A 677 -24.75 22.99 7.67
N ILE A 678 -24.11 21.82 7.55
CA ILE A 678 -23.50 21.13 8.70
C ILE A 678 -22.38 21.99 9.31
N ARG A 679 -21.52 22.63 8.49
CA ARG A 679 -20.52 23.60 9.00
C ARG A 679 -21.16 24.76 9.76
N ALA A 680 -22.29 25.30 9.29
CA ALA A 680 -23.00 26.36 10.01
C ALA A 680 -23.57 25.87 11.36
N ALA A 681 -24.14 24.67 11.40
CA ALA A 681 -24.61 24.04 12.64
C ALA A 681 -23.46 23.77 13.63
N PHE A 682 -22.33 23.23 13.16
CA PHE A 682 -21.12 23.03 13.94
C PHE A 682 -20.63 24.33 14.59
N VAL A 683 -20.54 25.41 13.82
CA VAL A 683 -20.15 26.74 14.32
C VAL A 683 -21.14 27.22 15.39
N GLN A 684 -22.44 27.12 15.13
CA GLN A 684 -23.48 27.57 16.07
C GLN A 684 -23.47 26.78 17.39
N ALA A 685 -23.20 25.47 17.35
CA ALA A 685 -23.21 24.60 18.52
C ALA A 685 -21.91 24.72 19.35
N TYR A 686 -20.75 24.66 18.69
CA TYR A 686 -19.48 24.40 19.36
C TYR A 686 -18.52 25.60 19.43
N GLN A 687 -18.64 26.60 18.54
CA GLN A 687 -17.80 27.81 18.61
C GLN A 687 -18.40 28.84 19.59
N LYS A 688 -17.57 29.30 20.53
CA LYS A 688 -17.88 30.40 21.45
C LYS A 688 -17.44 31.73 20.88
N ALA A 689 -18.03 32.81 21.39
CA ALA A 689 -17.80 34.18 20.92
C ALA A 689 -16.33 34.66 21.03
N ASP A 690 -15.52 34.00 21.87
CA ASP A 690 -14.09 34.23 22.06
C ASP A 690 -13.19 33.29 21.22
N GLY A 691 -13.77 32.64 20.20
CA GLY A 691 -13.09 31.71 19.31
C GLY A 691 -12.86 30.30 19.89
N ARG A 692 -13.20 30.02 21.15
CA ARG A 692 -13.01 28.68 21.74
C ARG A 692 -13.97 27.67 21.09
N ILE A 693 -13.45 26.52 20.67
CA ILE A 693 -14.25 25.35 20.29
C ILE A 693 -14.37 24.47 21.53
N GLU A 694 -15.58 24.14 21.99
CA GLU A 694 -15.76 23.22 23.12
C GLU A 694 -15.38 21.78 22.75
N PRO A 695 -14.76 20.99 23.66
CA PRO A 695 -14.40 21.33 25.05
C PRO A 695 -13.03 22.02 25.21
N GLY A 696 -12.36 22.41 24.13
CA GLY A 696 -11.08 23.14 24.16
C GLY A 696 -9.83 22.27 24.00
N THR A 697 -9.96 21.06 23.48
CA THR A 697 -8.84 20.15 23.18
C THR A 697 -8.12 20.54 21.88
N GLN A 698 -6.84 20.19 21.75
CA GLN A 698 -6.06 20.30 20.52
C GLN A 698 -6.78 19.64 19.35
N THR A 699 -7.44 18.49 19.58
CA THR A 699 -8.20 17.74 18.58
C THR A 699 -9.35 18.54 17.98
N VAL A 700 -10.23 19.13 18.79
CA VAL A 700 -11.37 19.89 18.24
C VAL A 700 -10.91 21.17 17.53
N TYR A 701 -9.82 21.80 17.97
CA TYR A 701 -9.20 22.92 17.24
C TYR A 701 -8.58 22.46 15.92
N ALA A 702 -7.81 21.37 15.93
CA ALA A 702 -7.13 20.81 14.76
C ALA A 702 -8.14 20.39 13.69
N MET A 703 -9.22 19.69 14.06
CA MET A 703 -10.28 19.31 13.13
C MET A 703 -11.05 20.55 12.61
N ALA A 704 -11.46 21.48 13.48
CA ALA A 704 -12.21 22.67 13.06
C ALA A 704 -11.45 23.56 12.07
N LEU A 705 -10.14 23.72 12.26
CA LEU A 705 -9.26 24.50 11.38
C LEU A 705 -8.77 23.70 10.17
N GLY A 706 -8.45 22.42 10.34
CA GLY A 706 -7.89 21.53 9.32
C GLY A 706 -8.91 21.05 8.29
N MET A 707 -10.12 20.70 8.72
CA MET A 707 -11.25 20.34 7.83
C MET A 707 -11.98 21.60 7.27
N GLY A 708 -11.52 22.81 7.61
CA GLY A 708 -12.11 24.06 7.11
C GLY A 708 -13.57 24.27 7.55
N LEU A 709 -13.92 23.88 8.78
CA LEU A 709 -15.29 24.01 9.30
C LEU A 709 -15.69 25.48 9.55
N LEU A 710 -14.70 26.32 9.86
CA LEU A 710 -14.90 27.73 10.20
C LEU A 710 -14.84 28.64 8.95
N PRO A 711 -15.78 29.59 8.78
CA PRO A 711 -15.71 30.58 7.71
C PRO A 711 -14.50 31.50 7.87
N ALA A 712 -13.94 31.97 6.75
CA ALA A 712 -12.80 32.89 6.78
C ALA A 712 -13.16 34.24 7.45
N GLY A 713 -12.22 34.79 8.22
CA GLY A 713 -12.35 36.06 8.94
C GLY A 713 -12.21 35.93 10.45
N VAL A 714 -12.58 37.01 11.16
CA VAL A 714 -12.25 37.26 12.58
C VAL A 714 -12.55 36.09 13.52
N GLN A 715 -13.65 35.35 13.32
CA GLN A 715 -14.00 34.21 14.18
C GLN A 715 -13.05 33.01 13.99
N ARG A 716 -12.61 32.73 12.76
CA ARG A 716 -11.57 31.72 12.52
C ARG A 716 -10.23 32.15 13.09
N ASP A 717 -9.90 33.44 12.99
CA ASP A 717 -8.64 33.99 13.50
C ASP A 717 -8.62 33.97 15.05
N ALA A 718 -9.77 34.22 15.70
CA ALA A 718 -9.93 34.03 17.14
C ALA A 718 -9.74 32.56 17.54
N THR A 719 -10.32 31.60 16.81
CA THR A 719 -10.07 30.17 17.05
C THR A 719 -8.61 29.78 16.82
N ALA A 720 -7.94 30.35 15.81
CA ALA A 720 -6.52 30.15 15.56
C ALA A 720 -5.67 30.65 16.75
N ALA A 721 -6.01 31.80 17.33
CA ALA A 721 -5.36 32.30 18.55
C ALA A 721 -5.58 31.35 19.74
N ARG A 722 -6.82 30.89 19.99
CA ARG A 722 -7.12 29.92 21.05
C ARG A 722 -6.38 28.59 20.90
N PHE A 723 -6.19 28.11 19.66
CA PHE A 723 -5.39 26.90 19.39
C PHE A 723 -3.91 27.10 19.72
N VAL A 724 -3.34 28.25 19.35
CA VAL A 724 -1.95 28.62 19.71
C VAL A 724 -1.78 28.74 21.23
N GLU A 725 -2.74 29.36 21.93
CA GLU A 725 -2.75 29.45 23.40
C GLU A 725 -2.82 28.06 24.05
N LYS A 726 -3.67 27.17 23.55
CA LYS A 726 -3.80 25.78 24.00
C LYS A 726 -2.46 25.03 23.85
N LEU A 727 -1.82 25.12 22.70
CA LEU A 727 -0.50 24.52 22.49
C LEU A 727 0.56 25.11 23.42
N ALA A 728 0.55 26.43 23.68
CA ALA A 728 1.47 27.05 24.62
C ALA A 728 1.24 26.57 26.07
N ALA A 729 -0.01 26.41 26.49
CA ALA A 729 -0.38 25.85 27.80
C ALA A 729 0.07 24.39 27.96
N ASP A 730 0.02 23.61 26.87
CA ASP A 730 0.58 22.25 26.79
C ASP A 730 2.10 22.22 26.53
N LYS A 731 2.82 23.33 26.76
CA LYS A 731 4.28 23.46 26.57
C LYS A 731 4.75 23.07 25.17
N HIS A 732 3.92 23.32 24.16
CA HIS A 732 4.11 22.95 22.77
C HIS A 732 4.40 21.46 22.57
N HIS A 733 3.66 20.61 23.28
CA HIS A 733 3.61 19.17 23.05
C HIS A 733 2.25 18.76 22.50
N LEU A 734 2.23 17.72 21.68
CA LEU A 734 0.98 17.14 21.19
C LEU A 734 0.21 16.50 22.35
N LYS A 735 -1.11 16.54 22.28
CA LYS A 735 -2.00 15.75 23.16
C LYS A 735 -3.09 15.01 22.39
N THR A 736 -3.07 15.11 21.07
CA THR A 736 -4.01 14.43 20.18
C THR A 736 -3.87 12.92 20.23
N GLY A 737 -5.00 12.24 20.04
CA GLY A 737 -5.10 10.81 19.76
C GLY A 737 -5.12 10.54 18.26
N PHE A 738 -5.70 9.40 17.86
CA PHE A 738 -5.70 8.94 16.48
C PHE A 738 -6.43 9.88 15.52
N LEU A 739 -7.57 10.44 15.93
CA LEU A 739 -8.40 11.29 15.07
C LEU A 739 -7.86 12.72 15.01
N GLY A 740 -7.25 13.23 16.09
CA GLY A 740 -6.68 14.57 16.13
C GLY A 740 -5.31 14.69 15.44
N THR A 741 -4.46 13.67 15.56
CA THR A 741 -3.05 13.73 15.12
C THR A 741 -2.87 14.00 13.60
N PRO A 742 -3.65 13.40 12.68
CA PRO A 742 -3.56 13.69 11.25
C PRO A 742 -3.82 15.16 10.91
N TRP A 743 -4.67 15.85 11.69
CA TRP A 743 -5.07 17.23 11.44
C TRP A 743 -4.22 18.26 12.20
N LEU A 744 -3.44 17.85 13.20
CA LEU A 744 -2.65 18.72 14.07
C LEU A 744 -1.69 19.65 13.28
N LEU A 745 -0.82 19.08 12.45
CA LEU A 745 0.13 19.87 11.66
C LEU A 745 -0.53 20.58 10.45
N PRO A 746 -1.46 19.96 9.68
CA PRO A 746 -2.22 20.66 8.65
C PRO A 746 -2.99 21.89 9.17
N ALA A 747 -3.61 21.81 10.35
CA ALA A 747 -4.31 22.93 10.97
C ALA A 747 -3.36 24.11 11.28
N LEU A 748 -2.17 23.82 11.80
CA LEU A 748 -1.13 24.83 12.06
C LEU A 748 -0.63 25.48 10.76
N SER A 749 -0.35 24.68 9.72
CA SER A 749 -0.03 25.21 8.39
C SER A 749 -1.16 26.07 7.81
N SER A 750 -2.44 25.71 8.04
CA SER A 750 -3.59 26.47 7.53
C SER A 750 -3.79 27.82 8.19
N ILE A 751 -3.20 28.06 9.36
CA ILE A 751 -3.19 29.35 10.07
C ILE A 751 -1.82 30.07 10.00
N GLY A 752 -0.92 29.62 9.12
CA GLY A 752 0.41 30.22 8.93
C GLY A 752 1.40 29.96 10.07
N ARG A 753 1.14 28.97 10.94
CA ARG A 753 1.98 28.58 12.08
C ARG A 753 2.82 27.33 11.80
N ASP A 754 3.45 27.30 10.63
CA ASP A 754 4.43 26.26 10.27
C ASP A 754 5.62 26.21 11.26
N ASP A 755 5.92 27.30 11.96
CA ASP A 755 6.90 27.34 13.06
C ASP A 755 6.50 26.42 14.23
N LEU A 756 5.22 26.41 14.61
CA LEU A 756 4.70 25.50 15.63
C LEU A 756 4.58 24.07 15.12
N ALA A 757 4.22 23.89 13.84
CA ALA A 757 4.16 22.57 13.23
C ALA A 757 5.55 21.90 13.23
N MET A 758 6.58 22.64 12.82
CA MET A 758 7.96 22.20 12.89
C MET A 758 8.43 21.97 14.32
N ARG A 759 8.04 22.83 15.27
CA ARG A 759 8.38 22.62 16.69
C ARG A 759 7.83 21.30 17.22
N LEU A 760 6.53 21.02 17.02
CA LEU A 760 5.91 19.77 17.44
C LEU A 760 6.56 18.54 16.80
N LEU A 761 6.88 18.63 15.50
CA LEU A 761 7.51 17.56 14.75
C LEU A 761 8.98 17.30 15.16
N LEU A 762 9.65 18.32 15.70
CA LEU A 762 11.06 18.27 16.15
C LEU A 762 11.23 18.03 17.65
N ASN A 763 10.16 18.02 18.45
CA ASN A 763 10.23 17.58 19.84
C ASN A 763 10.76 16.14 19.90
N ASP A 764 11.59 15.87 20.90
CA ASP A 764 12.17 14.55 21.13
C ASP A 764 12.00 14.05 22.58
N ASP A 765 11.38 14.85 23.46
CA ASP A 765 10.86 14.47 24.76
C ASP A 765 9.35 14.10 24.70
N TYR A 766 8.86 13.49 25.78
CA TYR A 766 7.51 12.91 25.80
C TYR A 766 6.41 13.98 26.01
N PRO A 767 5.30 13.94 25.26
CA PRO A 767 4.98 13.08 24.10
C PRO A 767 5.44 13.67 22.76
N SER A 768 6.08 12.86 21.91
CA SER A 768 6.45 13.21 20.52
C SER A 768 6.85 11.98 19.70
N TRP A 769 6.88 12.12 18.36
CA TRP A 769 7.50 11.12 17.48
C TRP A 769 9.01 10.99 17.71
N GLY A 770 9.70 12.10 18.01
CA GLY A 770 11.13 12.10 18.32
C GLY A 770 11.47 11.32 19.58
N TYR A 771 10.55 11.30 20.56
CA TYR A 771 10.66 10.49 21.77
C TYR A 771 10.65 8.99 21.46
N GLU A 772 9.76 8.51 20.59
CA GLU A 772 9.77 7.09 20.16
C GLU A 772 11.14 6.73 19.55
N ILE A 773 11.66 7.57 18.65
CA ILE A 773 12.95 7.38 17.97
C ILE A 773 14.12 7.43 18.95
N ARG A 774 14.13 8.39 19.88
CA ARG A 774 15.13 8.50 20.97
C ARG A 774 15.13 7.24 21.85
N MET A 775 13.96 6.64 22.06
CA MET A 775 13.79 5.38 22.79
C MET A 775 14.07 4.14 21.92
N GLY A 776 14.56 4.30 20.68
CA GLY A 776 15.03 3.21 19.82
C GLY A 776 13.96 2.60 18.89
N ALA A 777 12.81 3.27 18.72
CA ALA A 777 11.76 2.82 17.81
C ALA A 777 12.24 2.73 16.36
N THR A 778 11.86 1.65 15.68
CA THR A 778 12.13 1.41 14.24
C THR A 778 10.82 1.29 13.42
N THR A 779 9.70 1.46 14.10
CA THR A 779 8.30 1.43 13.67
C THR A 779 7.56 2.48 14.50
N ILE A 780 6.34 2.85 14.11
CA ILE A 780 5.49 3.74 14.92
C ILE A 780 4.81 2.93 16.02
N TRP A 781 4.69 3.51 17.21
CA TRP A 781 4.05 2.87 18.37
C TRP A 781 2.54 3.14 18.46
N GLU A 782 1.83 2.23 19.13
CA GLU A 782 0.40 2.40 19.43
C GLU A 782 0.17 3.56 20.41
N ARG A 783 1.06 3.72 21.40
CA ARG A 783 1.00 4.80 22.38
C ARG A 783 2.26 5.66 22.33
N TRP A 784 2.07 6.96 22.53
CA TRP A 784 3.16 7.93 22.78
C TRP A 784 4.08 7.53 23.95
N ASN A 785 3.62 6.69 24.89
CA ASN A 785 4.39 6.12 25.99
C ASN A 785 4.45 4.57 25.98
N SER A 786 4.46 3.92 24.81
CA SER A 786 4.62 2.46 24.73
C SER A 786 5.86 1.96 25.51
N ILE A 787 6.92 2.79 25.57
CA ILE A 787 7.95 2.76 26.61
C ILE A 787 7.91 4.10 27.36
N ASN A 788 7.94 4.06 28.69
CA ASN A 788 8.04 5.23 29.56
C ASN A 788 9.50 5.70 29.69
N ALA A 789 9.71 6.96 30.11
CA ALA A 789 11.04 7.57 30.15
C ALA A 789 12.03 6.88 31.11
N ASP A 790 11.54 6.10 32.07
CA ASP A 790 12.33 5.29 33.00
C ASP A 790 12.62 3.85 32.48
N GLY A 791 12.34 3.59 31.20
CA GLY A 791 12.52 2.30 30.55
C GLY A 791 11.54 1.20 30.96
N SER A 792 10.49 1.53 31.74
CA SER A 792 9.35 0.63 31.94
C SER A 792 8.42 0.66 30.72
N PHE A 793 7.61 -0.39 30.53
CA PHE A 793 6.65 -0.44 29.43
C PHE A 793 5.30 0.18 29.81
N GLY A 794 4.58 0.69 28.80
CA GLY A 794 3.18 1.10 28.92
C GLY A 794 2.22 -0.07 29.19
N PRO A 795 0.92 0.20 29.42
CA PRO A 795 -0.08 -0.78 29.88
C PRO A 795 -0.18 -2.03 29.00
N VAL A 796 0.13 -3.19 29.57
CA VAL A 796 0.35 -4.47 28.86
C VAL A 796 -0.89 -4.96 28.09
N ASP A 797 -2.08 -4.60 28.56
CA ASP A 797 -3.38 -4.95 27.98
C ASP A 797 -3.57 -4.43 26.54
N MET A 798 -2.90 -3.32 26.19
CA MET A 798 -2.91 -2.75 24.84
C MET A 798 -1.66 -1.88 24.65
N ASN A 799 -0.55 -2.48 24.21
CA ASN A 799 0.71 -1.79 23.97
C ASN A 799 1.57 -2.44 22.85
N SER A 800 1.21 -2.21 21.59
CA SER A 800 1.97 -2.60 20.39
C SER A 800 3.11 -1.61 20.09
N PHE A 801 4.27 -2.13 19.66
CA PHE A 801 5.38 -1.32 19.15
C PHE A 801 5.38 -1.19 17.61
N ASN A 802 4.33 -1.66 16.94
CA ASN A 802 4.14 -1.57 15.50
C ASN A 802 2.67 -1.29 15.16
N HIS A 803 2.35 -0.02 14.94
CA HIS A 803 0.99 0.48 14.74
C HIS A 803 1.05 1.78 13.92
N TYR A 804 0.44 1.85 12.75
CA TYR A 804 0.70 2.95 11.80
C TYR A 804 -0.09 4.24 12.04
N ALA A 805 -1.10 4.26 12.93
CA ALA A 805 -2.05 5.37 13.07
C ALA A 805 -1.35 6.74 13.30
N ASN A 806 -0.45 6.83 14.28
CA ASN A 806 0.33 8.05 14.56
C ASN A 806 1.35 8.39 13.45
N GLY A 807 1.58 7.48 12.50
CA GLY A 807 2.37 7.69 11.29
C GLY A 807 1.66 8.51 10.21
N ALA A 808 0.38 8.86 10.40
CA ALA A 808 -0.40 9.72 9.50
C ALA A 808 0.24 11.11 9.24
N VAL A 809 1.18 11.53 10.08
CA VAL A 809 2.03 12.72 9.87
C VAL A 809 2.83 12.68 8.56
N GLY A 810 3.07 11.49 7.99
CA GLY A 810 3.80 11.30 6.75
C GLY A 810 3.25 12.10 5.57
N ASP A 811 1.92 12.19 5.39
CA ASP A 811 1.32 12.98 4.32
C ASP A 811 1.68 14.48 4.42
N TRP A 812 1.67 15.04 5.64
CA TRP A 812 2.13 16.42 5.89
C TRP A 812 3.62 16.57 5.58
N MET A 813 4.46 15.59 5.94
CA MET A 813 5.89 15.62 5.64
C MET A 813 6.16 15.59 4.12
N PHE A 814 5.47 14.74 3.35
CA PHE A 814 5.54 14.74 1.89
C PHE A 814 5.02 16.07 1.29
N ALA A 815 3.91 16.59 1.80
CA ALA A 815 3.28 17.82 1.32
C ALA A 815 4.10 19.09 1.60
N ARG A 816 4.73 19.18 2.78
CA ARG A 816 5.39 20.40 3.27
C ARG A 816 6.92 20.31 3.21
N LEU A 817 7.54 19.23 3.69
CA LEU A 817 9.00 19.09 3.66
C LEU A 817 9.47 18.66 2.27
N GLY A 818 8.81 17.66 1.67
CA GLY A 818 9.03 17.31 0.26
C GLY A 818 8.46 18.34 -0.73
N GLY A 819 7.43 19.07 -0.29
CA GLY A 819 6.76 20.11 -1.07
C GLY A 819 5.70 19.61 -2.06
N LEU A 820 5.44 18.30 -2.16
CA LEU A 820 4.57 17.70 -3.19
C LEU A 820 3.09 17.68 -2.77
N GLN A 821 2.27 18.53 -3.39
CA GLN A 821 0.85 18.69 -3.07
C GLN A 821 -0.05 18.41 -4.29
N ALA A 822 -1.11 17.62 -4.11
CA ALA A 822 -2.13 17.39 -5.13
C ALA A 822 -3.21 18.48 -5.07
N LEU A 823 -3.29 19.34 -6.10
CA LEU A 823 -4.40 20.30 -6.23
C LEU A 823 -5.63 19.59 -6.79
N GLU A 824 -5.44 18.80 -7.84
CA GLU A 824 -6.43 17.87 -8.39
C GLU A 824 -6.04 16.42 -8.12
N ALA A 825 -7.05 15.53 -8.12
CA ALA A 825 -6.85 14.10 -7.90
C ALA A 825 -5.83 13.50 -8.90
N GLY A 826 -4.98 12.61 -8.40
CA GLY A 826 -3.91 11.98 -9.20
C GLY A 826 -2.79 12.93 -9.60
N TYR A 827 -2.69 14.11 -8.98
CA TYR A 827 -1.72 15.17 -9.32
C TYR A 827 -1.85 15.69 -10.76
N LYS A 828 -3.06 15.58 -11.36
CA LYS A 828 -3.36 16.16 -12.68
C LYS A 828 -3.00 17.65 -12.76
N ARG A 829 -3.29 18.37 -11.67
CA ARG A 829 -2.65 19.62 -11.28
C ARG A 829 -2.01 19.42 -9.91
N SER A 830 -0.78 19.88 -9.77
CA SER A 830 0.01 19.77 -8.53
C SER A 830 0.52 21.13 -8.08
N ARG A 831 1.01 21.21 -6.84
CA ARG A 831 1.79 22.33 -6.32
C ARG A 831 3.09 21.78 -5.74
N ILE A 832 4.19 22.45 -6.04
CA ILE A 832 5.53 22.17 -5.53
C ILE A 832 5.93 23.37 -4.68
N ALA A 833 5.76 23.24 -3.37
CA ALA A 833 5.92 24.30 -2.39
C ALA A 833 6.52 23.75 -1.09
N ALA A 834 7.85 23.64 -1.06
CA ALA A 834 8.58 23.20 0.11
C ALA A 834 8.55 24.24 1.25
N LEU A 835 8.53 23.76 2.49
CA LEU A 835 8.61 24.56 3.70
C LEU A 835 10.07 24.92 3.98
N LEU A 836 10.49 26.08 3.48
CA LEU A 836 11.88 26.54 3.52
C LEU A 836 12.20 27.46 4.72
N SER A 837 11.28 27.65 5.67
CA SER A 837 11.41 28.63 6.75
C SER A 837 12.07 28.12 8.04
N HIS A 838 12.35 26.81 8.15
CA HIS A 838 12.89 26.22 9.38
C HIS A 838 14.33 25.71 9.17
N PRO A 839 15.33 26.09 10.00
CA PRO A 839 16.74 25.77 9.75
C PRO A 839 17.09 24.29 9.96
N ALA A 840 16.26 23.53 10.69
CA ALA A 840 16.52 22.11 10.98
C ALA A 840 16.43 21.16 9.76
N VAL A 841 15.97 21.65 8.60
CA VAL A 841 15.98 20.91 7.32
C VAL A 841 16.54 21.85 6.25
N ASP A 842 17.77 21.61 5.80
CA ASP A 842 18.45 22.39 4.77
C ASP A 842 18.36 21.78 3.36
N HIS A 843 18.00 20.50 3.25
CA HIS A 843 17.65 19.84 2.00
C HIS A 843 16.64 18.70 2.18
N ALA A 844 15.87 18.43 1.12
CA ALA A 844 15.01 17.26 1.03
C ALA A 844 14.86 16.79 -0.42
N SER A 845 14.64 15.49 -0.60
CA SER A 845 14.34 14.86 -1.87
C SER A 845 13.02 14.09 -1.75
N ALA A 846 12.04 14.43 -2.57
CA ALA A 846 10.71 13.85 -2.55
C ALA A 846 10.28 13.40 -3.95
N SER A 847 9.66 12.22 -4.02
CA SER A 847 9.16 11.66 -5.28
C SER A 847 7.81 10.99 -5.10
N GLN A 848 6.99 11.07 -6.14
CA GLN A 848 5.70 10.39 -6.26
C GLN A 848 5.53 9.85 -7.69
N ARG A 849 5.44 8.53 -7.83
CA ARG A 849 4.97 7.84 -9.04
C ARG A 849 3.46 7.99 -9.15
N THR A 850 3.04 9.09 -9.74
CA THR A 850 1.63 9.30 -10.11
C THR A 850 1.24 8.37 -11.27
N PRO A 851 -0.05 8.10 -11.50
CA PRO A 851 -0.47 7.36 -12.69
C PRO A 851 -0.17 8.03 -14.05
N PHE A 852 0.29 9.29 -14.06
CA PHE A 852 0.80 9.98 -15.25
C PHE A 852 2.32 9.80 -15.44
N GLY A 853 3.06 9.48 -14.37
CA GLY A 853 4.52 9.36 -14.34
C GLY A 853 5.12 9.90 -13.03
N LEU A 854 6.44 10.07 -13.02
CA LEU A 854 7.16 10.64 -11.87
C LEU A 854 6.85 12.14 -11.72
N LEU A 855 6.38 12.52 -10.53
CA LEU A 855 6.40 13.88 -10.01
C LEU A 855 7.52 13.92 -8.94
N ALA A 856 8.47 14.85 -9.03
CA ALA A 856 9.57 14.94 -8.08
C ALA A 856 9.94 16.38 -7.73
N SER A 857 10.53 16.55 -6.55
CA SER A 857 10.99 17.80 -5.95
C SER A 857 12.24 17.49 -5.13
N ASP A 858 13.39 17.97 -5.59
CA ASP A 858 14.67 17.89 -4.88
C ASP A 858 15.17 19.31 -4.63
N TRP A 859 15.30 19.71 -3.36
CA TRP A 859 15.67 21.07 -3.01
C TRP A 859 16.78 21.12 -1.96
N ARG A 860 17.60 22.17 -2.06
CA ARG A 860 18.71 22.44 -1.15
C ARG A 860 18.91 23.94 -0.94
N ARG A 861 19.08 24.34 0.32
CA ARG A 861 19.52 25.69 0.70
C ARG A 861 21.02 25.67 1.00
N GLY A 862 21.80 26.35 0.17
CA GLY A 862 23.25 26.55 0.28
C GLY A 862 23.61 27.98 0.67
N ASP A 863 24.91 28.31 0.69
CA ASP A 863 25.39 29.69 0.94
C ASP A 863 25.20 30.58 -0.31
N ASP A 864 25.00 29.95 -1.47
CA ASP A 864 24.73 30.55 -2.76
C ASP A 864 23.22 30.71 -3.06
N GLY A 865 22.34 30.19 -2.20
CA GLY A 865 20.88 30.39 -2.26
C GLY A 865 20.07 29.09 -2.17
N LEU A 866 18.90 29.08 -2.82
CA LEU A 866 18.04 27.90 -2.97
C LEU A 866 18.22 27.30 -4.36
N HIS A 867 18.48 26.00 -4.41
CA HIS A 867 18.36 25.18 -5.61
C HIS A 867 17.11 24.29 -5.50
N LEU A 868 16.39 24.13 -6.60
CA LEU A 868 15.21 23.25 -6.70
C LEU A 868 15.18 22.57 -8.09
N SER A 869 15.33 21.25 -8.11
CA SER A 869 15.08 20.38 -9.26
C SER A 869 13.66 19.83 -9.22
N VAL A 870 12.95 19.87 -10.35
CA VAL A 870 11.55 19.43 -10.48
C VAL A 870 11.36 18.56 -11.71
N ASP A 871 10.66 17.42 -11.54
CA ASP A 871 10.08 16.65 -12.62
C ASP A 871 8.55 16.74 -12.59
N VAL A 872 7.94 17.12 -13.71
CA VAL A 872 6.48 17.16 -13.91
C VAL A 872 6.10 16.12 -15.00
N PRO A 873 5.21 15.15 -14.73
CA PRO A 873 4.92 14.08 -15.68
C PRO A 873 4.08 14.55 -16.89
N VAL A 874 4.16 13.82 -18.01
CA VAL A 874 3.44 14.15 -19.24
C VAL A 874 1.93 14.02 -19.04
N GLY A 875 1.20 15.09 -19.40
CA GLY A 875 -0.24 15.19 -19.21
C GLY A 875 -0.69 15.94 -17.95
N THR A 876 0.24 16.40 -17.11
CA THR A 876 -0.05 17.21 -15.90
C THR A 876 0.62 18.59 -15.93
N GLU A 877 0.33 19.42 -14.92
CA GLU A 877 0.97 20.70 -14.65
C GLU A 877 1.25 20.91 -13.14
N ALA A 878 2.18 21.81 -12.84
CA ALA A 878 2.61 22.13 -11.47
C ALA A 878 2.64 23.65 -11.22
N GLU A 879 2.09 24.08 -10.09
CA GLU A 879 2.35 25.38 -9.47
C GLU A 879 3.65 25.30 -8.65
N ILE A 880 4.77 25.74 -9.22
CA ILE A 880 6.09 25.75 -8.57
C ILE A 880 6.23 27.06 -7.79
N VAL A 881 6.52 26.97 -6.49
CA VAL A 881 6.48 28.10 -5.55
C VAL A 881 7.88 28.36 -5.00
N LEU A 882 8.43 29.53 -5.33
CA LEU A 882 9.80 29.95 -5.01
C LEU A 882 9.76 31.24 -4.17
N PRO A 883 10.07 31.20 -2.86
CA PRO A 883 10.23 32.40 -2.06
C PRO A 883 11.38 33.27 -2.60
N THR A 884 11.12 34.54 -2.90
CA THR A 884 12.13 35.49 -3.41
C THR A 884 11.74 36.96 -3.19
N SER A 885 12.72 37.78 -2.80
CA SER A 885 12.58 39.24 -2.69
C SER A 885 12.64 39.97 -4.03
N ASP A 886 13.25 39.38 -5.08
CA ASP A 886 13.20 39.88 -6.45
C ASP A 886 13.03 38.71 -7.45
N PRO A 887 11.88 38.60 -8.15
CA PRO A 887 11.63 37.52 -9.10
C PRO A 887 12.55 37.57 -10.32
N LYS A 888 13.18 38.70 -10.65
CA LYS A 888 14.10 38.86 -11.80
C LYS A 888 15.45 38.18 -11.58
N LEU A 889 15.79 37.88 -10.33
CA LEU A 889 17.02 37.20 -9.95
C LEU A 889 16.88 35.67 -10.00
N VAL A 890 15.66 35.15 -10.05
CA VAL A 890 15.39 33.70 -10.13
C VAL A 890 15.70 33.17 -11.52
N ARG A 891 16.48 32.10 -11.59
CA ARG A 891 16.88 31.45 -12.84
C ARG A 891 16.26 30.08 -12.99
N GLU A 892 16.02 29.69 -14.24
CA GLU A 892 15.80 28.30 -14.65
C GLU A 892 16.93 27.94 -15.62
N GLY A 893 17.93 27.19 -15.16
CA GLY A 893 19.22 27.05 -15.85
C GLY A 893 19.82 28.42 -16.26
N ARG A 894 19.79 28.74 -17.56
CA ARG A 894 20.28 30.01 -18.12
C ARG A 894 19.20 31.07 -18.36
N HIS A 895 17.93 30.74 -18.14
CA HIS A 895 16.79 31.61 -18.41
C HIS A 895 16.35 32.38 -17.16
N ASP A 896 15.68 33.51 -17.35
CA ASP A 896 14.77 34.07 -16.34
C ASP A 896 13.65 33.06 -16.09
N ALA A 897 13.45 32.65 -14.84
CA ALA A 897 12.48 31.60 -14.49
C ALA A 897 11.04 31.96 -14.90
N SER A 898 10.68 33.24 -14.93
CA SER A 898 9.37 33.72 -15.39
C SER A 898 9.15 33.59 -16.90
N ARG A 899 10.22 33.32 -17.67
CA ARG A 899 10.25 33.19 -19.13
C ARG A 899 10.85 31.87 -19.60
N ALA A 900 11.04 30.92 -18.69
CA ALA A 900 11.63 29.62 -18.97
C ALA A 900 10.74 28.80 -19.93
N PRO A 901 11.31 28.06 -20.89
CA PRO A 901 10.53 27.19 -21.77
C PRO A 901 9.67 26.21 -20.95
N GLY A 902 8.38 26.16 -21.24
CA GLY A 902 7.42 25.31 -20.52
C GLY A 902 6.76 25.94 -19.29
N VAL A 903 7.15 27.16 -18.89
CA VAL A 903 6.39 28.00 -17.95
C VAL A 903 5.34 28.79 -18.74
N SER A 904 4.07 28.63 -18.37
CA SER A 904 2.93 29.27 -19.05
C SER A 904 2.43 30.54 -18.35
N ARG A 905 2.71 30.68 -17.05
CA ARG A 905 2.32 31.84 -16.23
C ARG A 905 3.31 32.05 -15.09
N ALA A 906 3.60 33.29 -14.77
CA ALA A 906 4.30 33.70 -13.56
C ALA A 906 3.46 34.72 -12.78
N ARG A 907 3.49 34.65 -11.45
CA ARG A 907 2.93 35.65 -10.53
C ARG A 907 3.92 35.84 -9.39
N TRP A 908 4.37 37.07 -9.16
CA TRP A 908 5.07 37.43 -7.94
C TRP A 908 4.15 38.26 -7.05
N GLN A 909 4.05 37.87 -5.79
CA GLN A 909 3.25 38.54 -4.77
C GLN A 909 3.83 38.22 -3.40
N ASP A 910 3.87 39.21 -2.50
CA ASP A 910 4.18 39.05 -1.07
C ASP A 910 5.48 38.25 -0.80
N GLY A 911 6.52 38.49 -1.61
CA GLY A 911 7.82 37.82 -1.49
C GLY A 911 7.86 36.38 -2.04
N VAL A 912 6.88 35.98 -2.84
CA VAL A 912 6.77 34.63 -3.42
C VAL A 912 6.54 34.69 -4.92
N LEU A 913 7.36 33.98 -5.69
CA LEU A 913 7.18 33.76 -7.12
C LEU A 913 6.50 32.40 -7.34
N THR A 914 5.30 32.40 -7.91
CA THR A 914 4.60 31.19 -8.36
C THR A 914 4.70 31.08 -9.89
N LEU A 915 5.18 29.94 -10.38
CA LEU A 915 5.29 29.59 -11.78
C LEU A 915 4.33 28.44 -12.10
N LEU A 916 3.50 28.58 -13.13
CA LEU A 916 2.72 27.47 -13.68
C LEU A 916 3.55 26.80 -14.78
N ALA A 917 4.00 25.59 -14.54
CA ALA A 917 4.82 24.81 -15.46
C ALA A 917 4.05 23.57 -15.96
N GLY A 918 4.16 23.27 -17.26
CA GLY A 918 3.70 22.00 -17.80
C GLY A 918 4.68 20.86 -17.52
N SER A 919 4.45 19.71 -18.15
CA SER A 919 5.35 18.55 -18.09
C SER A 919 6.80 18.85 -18.48
N GLY A 920 7.75 18.13 -17.88
CA GLY A 920 9.18 18.23 -18.15
C GLY A 920 10.04 18.32 -16.88
N HIS A 921 11.35 18.37 -17.10
CA HIS A 921 12.37 18.59 -16.05
C HIS A 921 12.76 20.07 -16.01
N TYR A 922 12.96 20.63 -14.80
CA TYR A 922 13.28 22.04 -14.56
C TYR A 922 14.28 22.20 -13.40
N GLU A 923 15.27 23.08 -13.56
CA GLU A 923 16.29 23.38 -12.53
C GLU A 923 16.24 24.86 -12.15
N PHE A 924 15.72 25.19 -10.97
CA PHE A 924 15.59 26.56 -10.47
C PHE A 924 16.68 26.94 -9.48
N HIS A 925 17.17 28.18 -9.59
CA HIS A 925 18.07 28.80 -8.62
C HIS A 925 17.51 30.17 -8.17
N VAL A 926 17.36 30.35 -6.86
CA VAL A 926 17.12 31.65 -6.22
C VAL A 926 18.42 32.03 -5.50
N PRO A 927 19.18 33.03 -5.96
CA PRO A 927 20.48 33.36 -5.36
C PRO A 927 20.32 33.90 -3.93
N ALA A 928 21.33 33.71 -3.08
CA ALA A 928 21.27 34.05 -1.64
C ALA A 928 20.79 35.48 -1.34
N GLN A 929 21.17 36.47 -2.15
CA GLN A 929 20.71 37.87 -2.02
C GLN A 929 19.21 38.08 -2.26
N ALA A 930 18.54 37.13 -2.91
CA ALA A 930 17.13 37.13 -3.26
C ALA A 930 16.32 36.10 -2.47
N ALA A 931 16.98 35.08 -1.90
CA ALA A 931 16.37 34.05 -1.08
C ALA A 931 15.90 34.60 0.28
N PRO A 932 14.91 33.97 0.94
CA PRO A 932 14.61 34.28 2.34
C PRO A 932 15.84 34.02 3.22
N PRO A 933 16.05 34.81 4.29
CA PRO A 933 17.11 34.56 5.27
C PRO A 933 16.95 33.17 5.93
N ARG A 934 18.07 32.61 6.39
CA ARG A 934 18.13 31.28 7.04
C ARG A 934 17.46 31.25 8.41
#